data_AF-A0A946KAR5-F1
#
_entry.id   AF-A0A946KAR5-F1
#
_cell.length_a   1.000
_cell.length_b   1.000
_cell.length_c   1.000
_cell.angle_alpha   90.00
_cell.angle_beta   90.00
_cell.angle_gamma   90.00
#
_symmetry.space_group_name_H-M   'P 1'
#
loop_
_entity.id
_entity.type
_entity.pdbx_description
1 polymer ?
#
loop_
_entity_poly.entity_id
_entity_poly.type
_entity_poly.pdbx_seq_one_letter_code
_entity_poly.pdbx_strand_id
1 'polypeptide(L)'
;MPKLGLALSGGGFRATLYHLGVIRYLRDTGKLEEVSDIASVSGGSILAAHLVLNWEKYTGDDDEFAAAAAEIIDFVQFDVRNHIVRRLPFIYSLRMFGKLARREINYLTPNAVLERYYRDMLYGDTCLYELPDLPRLHILATNVSDGVLSVFNKNGLYIQQRNSKHNFEFRHIPGQMATLPRVVGASSAFPGFFPPVEISAMDLGVREGQFPTESFTDGGVYDNLGTRAFAWLAAEVGAFDRVLVSDAGKPFQILGDQSLGFVGQSIRASDILWDRVWQLERENFGQQAGFSFLPITDVISQEEDPTAQHPVIQSEVQSIRTDLDRFSDYEVNALVRHGFEVTKKVCSEIGLGGDEDNSLIPWNPCPETQRLQTEDVGSDLASERGPSIATENSRQLRTSSYRKVWSTLFDFKDWPSYVFVAIAFVLFVCGPVYIYRLRKHTELLTTMIDSIALGDPDIRQILDLVEGTATQDWEVAPLGDLVGPASPQLKGVEILSQSRIFDLRQFDPNGADESARGTVTAWDRIVVRFNEDYAGDRRVVFTGIFPMNVTEIRQPSNQPQGDFRRVVRGEGDEELGPMHAQHEVIFDLSSVPIGERVTLQAMTTATVPVTMTGHLPFFVNKRTELLTSWLLFPEDMPYSTYRLVRYPADKSSPPIPMDPRFAIDHPFGSLIGWSVITPKEGMVYECRWTNQ
;
A
#
# COMPACT_ATOMS: atom_id res chain seq x y z
N MET A 1 -50.51 35.65 -1.56
CA MET A 1 -49.10 36.01 -1.34
C MET A 1 -48.38 35.83 -2.67
N PRO A 2 -47.39 36.67 -3.00
CA PRO A 2 -46.56 36.48 -4.19
C PRO A 2 -45.96 35.07 -4.17
N LYS A 3 -45.96 34.41 -5.33
CA LYS A 3 -45.56 33.02 -5.51
C LYS A 3 -44.16 33.01 -6.13
N LEU A 4 -43.14 33.00 -5.29
CA LEU A 4 -41.73 32.94 -5.72
C LEU A 4 -41.33 31.48 -5.96
N GLY A 5 -40.73 31.22 -7.13
CA GLY A 5 -40.06 29.95 -7.43
C GLY A 5 -38.55 30.09 -7.21
N LEU A 6 -37.91 29.05 -6.68
CA LEU A 6 -36.46 29.02 -6.50
C LEU A 6 -35.86 27.80 -7.19
N ALA A 7 -34.96 28.00 -8.14
CA ALA A 7 -34.21 26.94 -8.81
C ALA A 7 -32.77 26.90 -8.29
N LEU A 8 -32.33 25.76 -7.77
CA LEU A 8 -31.00 25.53 -7.23
C LEU A 8 -30.22 24.58 -8.13
N SER A 9 -29.31 25.12 -8.93
CA SER A 9 -28.59 24.36 -9.93
C SER A 9 -27.64 23.29 -9.35
N GLY A 10 -27.20 22.36 -10.20
CA GLY A 10 -26.14 21.42 -9.89
C GLY A 10 -24.74 22.06 -9.86
N GLY A 11 -23.77 21.29 -9.36
CA GLY A 11 -22.36 21.73 -9.19
C GLY A 11 -21.65 21.20 -7.93
N GLY A 12 -22.15 20.12 -7.31
CA GLY A 12 -21.60 19.52 -6.09
C GLY A 12 -21.55 20.49 -4.90
N PHE A 13 -20.58 20.31 -4.00
CA PHE A 13 -20.47 21.12 -2.77
C PHE A 13 -20.26 22.61 -3.02
N ARG A 14 -19.66 22.97 -4.16
CA ARG A 14 -19.57 24.38 -4.57
C ARG A 14 -20.95 25.00 -4.74
N ALA A 15 -21.85 24.30 -5.43
CA ALA A 15 -23.23 24.74 -5.58
C ALA A 15 -23.97 24.78 -4.25
N THR A 16 -23.83 23.74 -3.43
CA THR A 16 -24.41 23.70 -2.07
C THR A 16 -24.05 24.95 -1.25
N LEU A 17 -22.78 25.36 -1.25
CA LEU A 17 -22.30 26.52 -0.49
C LEU A 17 -22.70 27.85 -1.13
N TYR A 18 -22.64 27.97 -2.45
CA TYR A 18 -23.11 29.19 -3.14
C TYR A 18 -24.60 29.44 -2.88
N HIS A 19 -25.42 28.38 -3.00
CA HIS A 19 -26.85 28.43 -2.74
C HIS A 19 -27.16 28.77 -1.28
N LEU A 20 -26.34 28.33 -0.32
CA LEU A 20 -26.49 28.70 1.09
C LEU A 20 -26.38 30.22 1.29
N GLY A 21 -25.52 30.89 0.52
CA GLY A 21 -25.45 32.35 0.45
C GLY A 21 -26.71 33.00 -0.10
N VAL A 22 -27.28 32.43 -1.17
CA VAL A 22 -28.56 32.87 -1.75
C VAL A 22 -29.69 32.75 -0.73
N ILE A 23 -29.79 31.60 -0.05
CA ILE A 23 -30.80 31.37 1.00
C ILE A 23 -30.63 32.36 2.15
N ARG A 24 -29.40 32.64 2.58
CA ARG A 24 -29.14 33.64 3.63
C ARG A 24 -29.65 35.02 3.24
N TYR A 25 -29.38 35.47 2.02
CA TYR A 25 -29.88 36.77 1.56
C TYR A 25 -31.42 36.81 1.49
N LEU A 26 -32.05 35.76 0.95
CA LEU A 26 -33.52 35.69 0.89
C LEU A 26 -34.14 35.66 2.29
N ARG A 27 -33.48 35.02 3.26
CA ARG A 27 -33.89 35.03 4.66
C ARG A 27 -33.79 36.41 5.26
N ASP A 28 -32.63 37.08 5.10
CA ASP A 28 -32.37 38.39 5.70
C ASP A 28 -33.27 39.50 5.13
N THR A 29 -33.80 39.32 3.92
CA THR A 29 -34.77 40.22 3.28
C THR A 29 -36.24 39.80 3.49
N GLY A 30 -36.49 38.73 4.25
CA GLY A 30 -37.84 38.18 4.49
C GLY A 30 -38.49 37.54 3.25
N LYS A 31 -37.75 37.39 2.14
CA LYS A 31 -38.23 36.79 0.89
C LYS A 31 -38.24 35.28 0.88
N LEU A 32 -37.50 34.63 1.78
CA LEU A 32 -37.44 33.18 1.87
C LEU A 32 -38.83 32.57 2.16
N GLU A 33 -39.65 33.22 2.98
CA GLU A 33 -41.03 32.78 3.28
C GLU A 33 -41.98 32.89 2.08
N GLU A 34 -41.65 33.71 1.08
CA GLU A 34 -42.43 33.85 -0.16
C GLU A 34 -42.12 32.71 -1.16
N VAL A 35 -41.08 31.90 -0.90
CA VAL A 35 -40.71 30.75 -1.75
C VAL A 35 -41.75 29.64 -1.58
N SER A 36 -42.36 29.27 -2.71
CA SER A 36 -43.47 28.30 -2.75
C SER A 36 -43.07 26.94 -3.31
N ASP A 37 -42.20 26.93 -4.31
CA ASP A 37 -41.70 25.74 -5.00
C ASP A 37 -40.19 25.88 -5.19
N ILE A 38 -39.45 24.81 -4.87
CA ILE A 38 -38.01 24.72 -5.02
C ILE A 38 -37.69 23.59 -6.01
N ALA A 39 -37.09 23.91 -7.15
CA ALA A 39 -36.51 22.92 -8.05
C ALA A 39 -35.02 22.81 -7.77
N SER A 40 -34.50 21.59 -7.68
CA SER A 40 -33.11 21.38 -7.28
C SER A 40 -32.43 20.25 -8.06
N VAL A 41 -31.13 20.41 -8.30
CA VAL A 41 -30.30 19.43 -9.02
C VAL A 41 -29.01 19.16 -8.24
N SER A 42 -28.62 17.90 -8.07
CA SER A 42 -27.29 17.50 -7.59
C SER A 42 -26.89 18.21 -6.28
N GLY A 43 -25.79 18.96 -6.28
CA GLY A 43 -25.36 19.78 -5.14
C GLY A 43 -26.43 20.76 -4.62
N GLY A 44 -27.31 21.26 -5.48
CA GLY A 44 -28.49 22.03 -5.09
C GLY A 44 -29.53 21.19 -4.34
N SER A 45 -29.73 19.94 -4.73
CA SER A 45 -30.62 19.02 -4.03
C SER A 45 -30.13 18.66 -2.63
N ILE A 46 -28.81 18.67 -2.42
CA ILE A 46 -28.22 18.46 -1.09
C ILE A 46 -28.71 19.53 -0.11
N LEU A 47 -28.59 20.80 -0.49
CA LEU A 47 -29.07 21.92 0.33
C LEU A 47 -30.60 21.97 0.37
N ALA A 48 -31.28 21.82 -0.77
CA ALA A 48 -32.72 21.97 -0.87
C ALA A 48 -33.48 20.97 0.01
N ALA A 49 -33.05 19.71 0.04
CA ALA A 49 -33.60 18.70 0.92
C ALA A 49 -33.42 19.07 2.41
N HIS A 50 -32.22 19.52 2.77
CA HIS A 50 -31.93 19.95 4.14
C HIS A 50 -32.73 21.19 4.56
N LEU A 51 -32.84 22.17 3.65
CA LEU A 51 -33.58 23.41 3.80
C LEU A 51 -35.05 23.14 4.09
N VAL A 52 -35.68 22.31 3.28
CA VAL A 52 -37.11 22.02 3.39
C VAL A 52 -37.42 21.18 4.64
N LEU A 53 -36.54 20.26 5.03
CA LEU A 53 -36.70 19.51 6.28
C LEU A 53 -36.52 20.37 7.53
N ASN A 54 -35.63 21.36 7.48
CA ASN A 54 -35.33 22.26 8.59
C ASN A 54 -35.93 23.66 8.37
N TRP A 55 -37.06 23.76 7.66
CA TRP A 55 -37.62 25.04 7.19
C TRP A 55 -37.77 26.05 8.33
N GLU A 56 -38.31 25.62 9.47
CA GLU A 56 -38.49 26.46 10.67
C GLU A 56 -37.17 27.06 11.17
N LYS A 57 -36.08 26.28 11.17
CA LYS A 57 -34.74 26.78 11.58
C LYS A 57 -34.19 27.78 10.57
N TYR A 58 -34.38 27.54 9.27
CA TYR A 58 -33.91 28.45 8.22
C TYR A 58 -34.70 29.75 8.15
N THR A 59 -35.97 29.77 8.55
CA THR A 59 -36.78 30.99 8.67
C THR A 59 -36.76 31.58 10.08
N GLY A 60 -36.10 30.91 11.03
CA GLY A 60 -36.03 31.29 12.43
C GLY A 60 -35.06 32.42 12.71
N ASP A 61 -34.59 32.50 13.95
CA ASP A 61 -33.59 33.49 14.35
C ASP A 61 -32.20 33.21 13.75
N ASP A 62 -31.24 34.11 14.01
CA ASP A 62 -29.89 33.97 13.45
C ASP A 62 -29.14 32.74 13.99
N ASP A 63 -29.40 32.36 15.24
CA ASP A 63 -28.74 31.22 15.88
C ASP A 63 -29.30 29.90 15.34
N GLU A 64 -30.61 29.82 15.13
CA GLU A 64 -31.29 28.68 14.51
C GLU A 64 -30.84 28.48 13.05
N PHE A 65 -30.75 29.57 12.28
CA PHE A 65 -30.22 29.54 10.92
C PHE A 65 -28.78 29.05 10.90
N ALA A 66 -27.93 29.61 11.78
CA ALA A 66 -26.51 29.25 11.86
C ALA A 66 -26.33 27.78 12.27
N ALA A 67 -27.15 27.26 13.19
CA ALA A 67 -27.13 25.86 13.59
C ALA A 67 -27.50 24.93 12.42
N ALA A 68 -28.57 25.23 11.68
CA ALA A 68 -28.95 24.43 10.51
C ALA A 68 -27.89 24.51 9.40
N ALA A 69 -27.31 25.69 9.16
CA ALA A 69 -26.26 25.85 8.17
C ALA A 69 -24.95 25.15 8.58
N ALA A 70 -24.64 25.07 9.88
CA ALA A 70 -23.48 24.35 10.39
C ALA A 70 -23.54 22.85 10.07
N GLU A 71 -24.73 22.23 10.11
CA GLU A 71 -24.92 20.81 9.72
C GLU A 71 -24.47 20.58 8.25
N ILE A 72 -24.83 21.49 7.34
CA ILE A 72 -24.39 21.46 5.93
C ILE A 72 -22.88 21.69 5.81
N ILE A 73 -22.34 22.65 6.55
CA ILE A 73 -20.92 22.99 6.49
C ILE A 73 -20.09 21.81 6.99
N ASP A 74 -20.44 21.23 8.13
CA ASP A 74 -19.79 20.05 8.69
C ASP A 74 -19.80 18.89 7.71
N PHE A 75 -20.92 18.67 7.00
CA PHE A 75 -21.04 17.67 5.96
C PHE A 75 -20.10 17.93 4.78
N VAL A 76 -20.04 19.16 4.28
CA VAL A 76 -19.15 19.57 3.18
C VAL A 76 -17.67 19.49 3.59
N GLN A 77 -17.37 19.63 4.89
CA GLN A 77 -16.01 19.49 5.43
C GLN A 77 -15.62 18.03 5.77
N PHE A 78 -16.57 17.09 5.78
CA PHE A 78 -16.35 15.68 6.18
C PHE A 78 -15.53 14.84 5.18
N ASP A 79 -15.32 15.33 3.95
CA ASP A 79 -14.59 14.60 2.89
C ASP A 79 -15.31 13.34 2.37
N VAL A 80 -16.60 13.47 2.05
CA VAL A 80 -17.49 12.36 1.67
C VAL A 80 -16.90 11.51 0.53
N ARG A 81 -16.44 12.16 -0.53
CA ARG A 81 -15.88 11.50 -1.72
C ARG A 81 -14.70 10.62 -1.37
N ASN A 82 -13.71 11.13 -0.64
CA ASN A 82 -12.48 10.38 -0.39
C ASN A 82 -12.72 9.24 0.60
N HIS A 83 -13.64 9.40 1.54
CA HIS A 83 -14.11 8.29 2.38
C HIS A 83 -14.67 7.13 1.55
N ILE A 84 -15.44 7.44 0.49
CA ILE A 84 -15.95 6.43 -0.44
C ILE A 84 -14.81 5.82 -1.26
N VAL A 85 -13.92 6.64 -1.84
CA VAL A 85 -12.77 6.17 -2.65
C VAL A 85 -11.89 5.18 -1.87
N ARG A 86 -11.54 5.51 -0.61
CA ARG A 86 -10.70 4.66 0.25
C ARG A 86 -11.32 3.29 0.53
N ARG A 87 -12.65 3.17 0.45
CA ARG A 87 -13.40 1.92 0.64
C ARG A 87 -13.64 1.16 -0.66
N LEU A 88 -13.46 1.77 -1.83
CA LEU A 88 -13.73 1.11 -3.12
C LEU A 88 -13.01 -0.24 -3.27
N PRO A 89 -11.71 -0.38 -2.98
CA PRO A 89 -11.04 -1.68 -3.14
C PRO A 89 -11.64 -2.76 -2.26
N PHE A 90 -12.06 -2.41 -1.04
CA PHE A 90 -12.74 -3.33 -0.13
C PHE A 90 -14.16 -3.66 -0.62
N ILE A 91 -14.93 -2.65 -1.04
CA ILE A 91 -16.28 -2.82 -1.61
C ILE A 91 -16.24 -3.75 -2.83
N TYR A 92 -15.34 -3.51 -3.78
CA TYR A 92 -15.19 -4.36 -4.96
C TYR A 92 -14.77 -5.78 -4.60
N SER A 93 -13.78 -5.94 -3.71
CA SER A 93 -13.33 -7.26 -3.26
C SER A 93 -14.47 -8.04 -2.60
N LEU A 94 -15.17 -7.42 -1.65
CA LEU A 94 -16.26 -8.06 -0.91
C LEU A 94 -17.45 -8.40 -1.82
N ARG A 95 -17.76 -7.55 -2.80
CA ARG A 95 -18.79 -7.82 -3.81
C ARG A 95 -18.39 -8.97 -4.74
N MET A 96 -17.12 -9.09 -5.11
CA MET A 96 -16.61 -10.24 -5.86
C MET A 96 -16.75 -11.54 -5.06
N PHE A 97 -16.40 -11.53 -3.76
CA PHE A 97 -16.62 -12.67 -2.87
C PHE A 97 -18.11 -12.98 -2.67
N GLY A 98 -18.96 -11.96 -2.53
CA GLY A 98 -20.42 -12.12 -2.43
C GLY A 98 -21.00 -12.80 -3.66
N LYS A 99 -20.60 -12.36 -4.86
CA LYS A 99 -20.99 -13.02 -6.12
C LYS A 99 -20.54 -14.48 -6.17
N LEU A 100 -19.30 -14.77 -5.75
CA LEU A 100 -18.80 -16.15 -5.68
C LEU A 100 -19.62 -17.00 -4.69
N ALA A 101 -20.04 -16.41 -3.57
CA ALA A 101 -20.89 -17.02 -2.56
C ALA A 101 -22.40 -16.99 -2.90
N ARG A 102 -22.79 -16.55 -4.11
CA ARG A 102 -24.19 -16.37 -4.55
C ARG A 102 -25.04 -15.51 -3.60
N ARG A 103 -24.43 -14.51 -2.95
CA ARG A 103 -25.10 -13.50 -2.13
C ARG A 103 -25.06 -12.15 -2.83
N GLU A 104 -26.22 -11.54 -3.05
CA GLU A 104 -26.30 -10.16 -3.52
C GLU A 104 -26.03 -9.19 -2.37
N ILE A 105 -24.98 -8.39 -2.51
CA ILE A 105 -24.54 -7.42 -1.53
C ILE A 105 -24.82 -6.02 -2.09
N ASN A 106 -26.11 -5.67 -2.20
CA ASN A 106 -26.56 -4.43 -2.84
C ASN A 106 -26.34 -3.18 -1.96
N TYR A 107 -26.12 -3.37 -0.66
CA TYR A 107 -25.82 -2.32 0.33
C TYR A 107 -24.34 -1.86 0.32
N LEU A 108 -23.47 -2.49 -0.47
CA LEU A 108 -22.07 -2.13 -0.63
C LEU A 108 -21.81 -1.63 -2.05
N THR A 109 -22.36 -0.47 -2.36
CA THR A 109 -22.07 0.30 -3.58
C THR A 109 -21.61 1.71 -3.19
N PRO A 110 -20.89 2.43 -4.07
CA PRO A 110 -20.52 3.83 -3.80
C PRO A 110 -21.75 4.69 -3.46
N ASN A 111 -22.85 4.44 -4.16
CA ASN A 111 -24.13 5.12 -3.94
C ASN A 111 -24.76 4.76 -2.60
N ALA A 112 -24.71 3.49 -2.18
CA ALA A 112 -25.23 3.08 -0.88
C ALA A 112 -24.43 3.70 0.28
N VAL A 113 -23.12 3.89 0.12
CA VAL A 113 -22.30 4.59 1.11
C VAL A 113 -22.62 6.08 1.13
N LEU A 114 -22.81 6.71 -0.04
CA LEU A 114 -23.27 8.10 -0.13
C LEU A 114 -24.65 8.30 0.50
N GLU A 115 -25.61 7.42 0.18
CA GLU A 115 -26.96 7.38 0.76
C GLU A 115 -26.89 7.26 2.28
N ARG A 116 -26.00 6.42 2.80
CA ARG A 116 -25.78 6.30 4.24
C ARG A 116 -25.26 7.60 4.85
N TYR A 117 -24.31 8.30 4.22
CA TYR A 117 -23.84 9.58 4.76
C TYR A 117 -24.93 10.65 4.75
N TYR A 118 -25.76 10.71 3.71
CA TYR A 118 -26.93 11.59 3.70
C TYR A 118 -27.92 11.25 4.81
N ARG A 119 -28.18 9.96 5.04
CA ARG A 119 -29.05 9.47 6.12
C ARG A 119 -28.50 9.80 7.50
N ASP A 120 -27.24 9.48 7.75
CA ASP A 120 -26.61 9.57 9.07
C ASP A 120 -26.30 11.02 9.48
N MET A 121 -26.03 11.91 8.52
CA MET A 121 -25.57 13.28 8.80
C MET A 121 -26.57 14.39 8.49
N LEU A 122 -27.52 14.21 7.55
CA LEU A 122 -28.38 15.32 7.08
C LEU A 122 -29.88 15.05 7.19
N TYR A 123 -30.37 13.91 6.70
CA TYR A 123 -31.82 13.75 6.44
C TYR A 123 -32.51 12.73 7.34
N GLY A 124 -31.76 11.90 8.07
CA GLY A 124 -32.33 10.71 8.71
C GLY A 124 -32.91 9.73 7.68
N ASP A 125 -33.80 8.84 8.13
CA ASP A 125 -34.48 7.85 7.28
C ASP A 125 -35.80 8.38 6.67
N THR A 126 -35.85 9.70 6.45
CA THR A 126 -37.06 10.40 6.02
C THR A 126 -37.49 10.02 4.61
N CYS A 127 -38.78 9.79 4.41
CA CYS A 127 -39.40 9.48 3.12
C CYS A 127 -40.03 10.73 2.46
N LEU A 128 -40.28 10.67 1.15
CA LEU A 128 -40.86 11.80 0.40
C LEU A 128 -42.21 12.28 0.98
N TYR A 129 -43.07 11.38 1.47
CA TYR A 129 -44.37 11.77 2.06
C TYR A 129 -44.25 12.63 3.33
N GLU A 130 -43.10 12.59 4.00
CA GLU A 130 -42.83 13.31 5.25
C GLU A 130 -42.36 14.75 5.01
N LEU A 131 -42.05 15.10 3.76
CA LEU A 131 -41.73 16.48 3.40
C LEU A 131 -42.91 17.42 3.72
N PRO A 132 -42.65 18.68 4.12
CA PRO A 132 -43.70 19.66 4.33
C PRO A 132 -44.46 19.97 3.04
N ASP A 133 -45.69 20.49 3.18
CA ASP A 133 -46.51 20.89 2.02
C ASP A 133 -46.02 22.16 1.33
N LEU A 134 -45.36 23.05 2.09
CA LEU A 134 -44.77 24.30 1.62
C LEU A 134 -43.44 24.55 2.37
N PRO A 135 -42.39 25.02 1.65
CA PRO A 135 -42.28 25.05 0.20
C PRO A 135 -42.24 23.62 -0.39
N ARG A 136 -42.74 23.46 -1.61
CA ARG A 136 -42.73 22.18 -2.31
C ARG A 136 -41.36 21.92 -2.90
N LEU A 137 -40.73 20.81 -2.50
CA LEU A 137 -39.44 20.40 -3.03
C LEU A 137 -39.60 19.49 -4.25
N HIS A 138 -38.90 19.83 -5.33
CA HIS A 138 -38.82 19.08 -6.58
C HIS A 138 -37.34 18.75 -6.86
N ILE A 139 -36.97 17.48 -6.72
CA ILE A 139 -35.60 16.98 -6.91
C ILE A 139 -35.50 16.38 -8.31
N LEU A 140 -34.64 16.96 -9.15
CA LEU A 140 -34.47 16.54 -10.53
C LEU A 140 -33.42 15.44 -10.64
N ALA A 141 -33.71 14.40 -11.41
CA ALA A 141 -32.76 13.38 -11.82
C ALA A 141 -32.96 13.04 -13.29
N THR A 142 -31.94 12.47 -13.91
CA THR A 142 -32.04 11.99 -15.30
C THR A 142 -32.24 10.49 -15.29
N ASN A 143 -33.34 10.02 -15.89
CA ASN A 143 -33.53 8.59 -16.11
C ASN A 143 -32.64 8.14 -17.28
N VAL A 144 -31.65 7.31 -16.99
CA VAL A 144 -30.67 6.81 -17.96
C VAL A 144 -31.28 5.75 -18.86
N SER A 145 -32.26 4.99 -18.36
CA SER A 145 -32.94 3.93 -19.11
C SER A 145 -33.68 4.50 -20.32
N ASP A 146 -34.37 5.63 -20.14
CA ASP A 146 -35.18 6.28 -21.19
C ASP A 146 -34.56 7.58 -21.75
N GLY A 147 -33.54 8.13 -21.09
CA GLY A 147 -32.90 9.39 -21.44
C GLY A 147 -33.85 10.58 -21.34
N VAL A 148 -34.56 10.69 -20.22
CA VAL A 148 -35.62 11.68 -19.98
C VAL A 148 -35.49 12.32 -18.60
N LEU A 149 -36.10 13.50 -18.43
CA LEU A 149 -36.16 14.19 -17.14
C LEU A 149 -37.09 13.44 -16.18
N SER A 150 -36.68 13.32 -14.93
CA SER A 150 -37.49 12.81 -13.84
C SER A 150 -37.47 13.76 -12.65
N VAL A 151 -38.60 13.92 -11.99
CA VAL A 151 -38.77 14.81 -10.84
C VAL A 151 -39.36 14.01 -9.67
N PHE A 152 -38.69 14.06 -8.53
CA PHE A 152 -39.17 13.50 -7.28
C PHE A 152 -39.70 14.62 -6.38
N ASN A 153 -40.89 14.43 -5.82
CA ASN A 153 -41.47 15.35 -4.85
C ASN A 153 -42.29 14.57 -3.80
N LYS A 154 -42.93 15.28 -2.87
CA LYS A 154 -43.79 14.68 -1.83
C LYS A 154 -44.83 13.69 -2.37
N ASN A 155 -45.38 13.96 -3.56
CA ASN A 155 -46.43 13.14 -4.17
C ASN A 155 -45.90 11.90 -4.89
N GLY A 156 -44.58 11.76 -5.07
CA GLY A 156 -43.94 10.62 -5.69
C GLY A 156 -42.99 11.01 -6.84
N LEU A 157 -42.98 10.18 -7.88
CA LEU A 157 -42.06 10.29 -9.01
C LEU A 157 -42.82 10.67 -10.28
N TYR A 158 -42.34 11.70 -10.97
CA TYR A 158 -42.83 12.17 -12.26
C TYR A 158 -41.76 11.91 -13.32
N ILE A 159 -42.05 11.09 -14.33
CA ILE A 159 -41.11 10.75 -15.41
C ILE A 159 -41.63 11.32 -16.71
N GLN A 160 -40.82 12.12 -17.40
CA GLN A 160 -41.17 12.69 -18.69
C GLN A 160 -41.31 11.58 -19.75
N GLN A 161 -42.40 11.59 -20.51
CA GLN A 161 -42.63 10.67 -21.63
C GLN A 161 -42.15 11.27 -22.95
N ARG A 162 -41.49 10.46 -23.79
CA ARG A 162 -41.13 10.83 -25.17
C ARG A 162 -42.34 10.65 -26.09
N ASN A 163 -43.17 11.68 -26.22
CA ASN A 163 -44.24 11.71 -27.23
C ASN A 163 -43.78 12.39 -28.53
N SER A 164 -44.30 11.91 -29.67
CA SER A 164 -43.96 12.43 -31.01
C SER A 164 -44.49 13.84 -31.29
N LYS A 165 -45.41 14.33 -30.46
CA LYS A 165 -45.86 15.73 -30.43
C LYS A 165 -45.07 16.41 -29.32
N HIS A 166 -44.54 17.60 -29.56
CA HIS A 166 -43.60 18.35 -28.71
C HIS A 166 -44.19 18.80 -27.33
N ASN A 167 -45.06 18.01 -26.70
CA ASN A 167 -45.65 18.28 -25.40
C ASN A 167 -44.90 17.54 -24.30
N PHE A 168 -44.63 18.24 -23.20
CA PHE A 168 -44.03 17.71 -21.98
C PHE A 168 -45.08 16.98 -21.14
N GLU A 169 -45.37 15.73 -21.47
CA GLU A 169 -46.23 14.89 -20.62
C GLU A 169 -45.37 14.15 -19.59
N PHE A 170 -45.78 14.20 -18.33
CA PHE A 170 -45.14 13.48 -17.24
C PHE A 170 -46.07 12.36 -16.76
N ARG A 171 -45.51 11.15 -16.66
CA ARG A 171 -46.16 10.02 -16.01
C ARG A 171 -45.93 10.14 -14.50
N HIS A 172 -47.01 10.25 -13.74
CA HIS A 172 -46.96 10.20 -12.28
C HIS A 172 -46.98 8.75 -11.78
N ILE A 173 -46.08 8.46 -10.85
CA ILE A 173 -45.99 7.22 -10.09
C ILE A 173 -46.10 7.60 -8.61
N PRO A 174 -47.06 7.03 -7.85
CA PRO A 174 -47.28 7.35 -6.43
C PRO A 174 -46.21 6.71 -5.54
N GLY A 175 -44.96 7.12 -5.73
CA GLY A 175 -43.76 6.57 -5.11
C GLY A 175 -43.34 7.25 -3.81
N GLN A 176 -44.29 7.52 -2.93
CA GLN A 176 -44.10 8.42 -1.77
C GLN A 176 -43.18 7.84 -0.67
N MET A 177 -42.93 6.52 -0.70
CA MET A 177 -42.05 5.83 0.26
C MET A 177 -40.58 5.91 -0.12
N ALA A 178 -40.22 6.54 -1.24
CA ALA A 178 -38.82 6.75 -1.57
C ALA A 178 -38.12 7.54 -0.47
N THR A 179 -36.96 7.04 -0.03
CA THR A 179 -36.16 7.71 1.00
C THR A 179 -35.48 8.93 0.39
N LEU A 180 -35.52 10.05 1.12
CA LEU A 180 -34.89 11.30 0.70
C LEU A 180 -33.38 11.14 0.45
N PRO A 181 -32.59 10.43 1.30
CA PRO A 181 -31.19 10.13 1.01
C PRO A 181 -30.95 9.46 -0.34
N ARG A 182 -31.83 8.54 -0.75
CA ARG A 182 -31.68 7.81 -2.02
C ARG A 182 -32.03 8.69 -3.21
N VAL A 183 -33.07 9.50 -3.09
CA VAL A 183 -33.50 10.45 -4.13
C VAL A 183 -32.45 11.55 -4.35
N VAL A 184 -31.93 12.14 -3.28
CA VAL A 184 -30.82 13.11 -3.36
C VAL A 184 -29.54 12.44 -3.88
N GLY A 185 -29.28 11.20 -3.46
CA GLY A 185 -28.20 10.37 -4.00
C GLY A 185 -28.31 10.12 -5.50
N ALA A 186 -29.51 9.86 -6.02
CA ALA A 186 -29.76 9.71 -7.45
C ALA A 186 -29.53 11.03 -8.21
N SER A 187 -30.01 12.15 -7.67
CA SER A 187 -29.78 13.48 -8.24
C SER A 187 -28.31 13.92 -8.20
N SER A 188 -27.52 13.39 -7.27
CA SER A 188 -26.09 13.73 -7.08
C SER A 188 -25.14 12.69 -7.69
N ALA A 189 -25.68 11.65 -8.35
CA ALA A 189 -24.90 10.56 -8.94
C ALA A 189 -24.26 11.01 -10.25
N PHE A 190 -23.20 11.82 -10.16
CA PHE A 190 -22.54 12.37 -11.34
C PHE A 190 -21.77 11.29 -12.13
N PRO A 191 -21.97 11.21 -13.46
CA PRO A 191 -21.27 10.27 -14.31
C PRO A 191 -19.74 10.39 -14.21
N GLY A 192 -19.08 9.23 -14.14
CA GLY A 192 -17.62 9.11 -14.05
C GLY A 192 -17.08 8.82 -12.66
N PHE A 193 -17.85 9.11 -11.60
CA PHE A 193 -17.46 8.78 -10.22
C PHE A 193 -18.51 7.95 -9.49
N PHE A 194 -19.79 8.34 -9.57
CA PHE A 194 -20.89 7.57 -9.04
C PHE A 194 -21.57 6.81 -10.18
N PRO A 195 -21.78 5.48 -10.05
CA PRO A 195 -22.62 4.76 -11.01
C PRO A 195 -24.07 5.26 -10.92
N PRO A 196 -24.92 5.01 -11.92
CA PRO A 196 -26.36 5.27 -11.80
C PRO A 196 -26.98 4.59 -10.58
N VAL A 197 -27.92 5.26 -9.91
CA VAL A 197 -28.72 4.73 -8.81
C VAL A 197 -29.91 3.96 -9.38
N GLU A 198 -30.00 2.68 -9.07
CA GLU A 198 -31.18 1.87 -9.41
C GLU A 198 -32.28 2.15 -8.39
N ILE A 199 -33.48 2.50 -8.86
CA ILE A 199 -34.67 2.67 -8.03
C ILE A 199 -35.68 1.61 -8.46
N SER A 200 -36.14 0.81 -7.50
CA SER A 200 -37.09 -0.29 -7.70
C SER A 200 -38.50 0.09 -7.26
N ALA A 201 -39.49 -0.74 -7.61
CA ALA A 201 -40.85 -0.59 -7.11
C ALA A 201 -40.91 -0.62 -5.57
N MET A 202 -40.09 -1.46 -4.93
CA MET A 202 -40.01 -1.53 -3.47
C MET A 202 -39.50 -0.23 -2.87
N ASP A 203 -38.49 0.39 -3.48
CA ASP A 203 -37.95 1.68 -3.01
C ASP A 203 -39.01 2.78 -3.06
N LEU A 204 -39.88 2.77 -4.08
CA LEU A 204 -40.98 3.72 -4.22
C LEU A 204 -42.20 3.38 -3.32
N GLY A 205 -42.26 2.17 -2.76
CA GLY A 205 -43.44 1.67 -2.05
C GLY A 205 -44.62 1.31 -2.96
N VAL A 206 -44.35 1.03 -4.24
CA VAL A 206 -45.36 0.61 -5.24
C VAL A 206 -45.22 -0.88 -5.55
N ARG A 207 -46.22 -1.46 -6.22
CA ARG A 207 -46.17 -2.89 -6.60
C ARG A 207 -45.21 -3.09 -7.78
N GLU A 208 -44.54 -4.25 -7.86
CA GLU A 208 -43.58 -4.57 -8.94
C GLU A 208 -44.15 -4.38 -10.36
N GLY A 209 -45.46 -4.65 -10.57
CA GLY A 209 -46.10 -4.44 -11.87
C GLY A 209 -46.39 -2.97 -12.23
N GLN A 210 -46.21 -2.03 -11.29
CA GLN A 210 -46.48 -0.60 -11.51
C GLN A 210 -45.25 0.17 -11.98
N PHE A 211 -44.06 -0.28 -11.59
CA PHE A 211 -42.80 0.37 -11.92
C PHE A 211 -41.68 -0.67 -12.12
N PRO A 212 -41.10 -0.78 -13.33
CA PRO A 212 -39.88 -1.57 -13.52
C PRO A 212 -38.72 -0.91 -12.76
N THR A 213 -37.68 -1.68 -12.42
CA THR A 213 -36.47 -1.06 -11.86
C THR A 213 -35.77 -0.24 -12.94
N GLU A 214 -35.56 1.04 -12.68
CA GLU A 214 -34.95 2.00 -13.61
C GLU A 214 -33.72 2.64 -13.00
N SER A 215 -32.80 3.12 -13.85
CA SER A 215 -31.52 3.69 -13.43
C SER A 215 -31.53 5.21 -13.57
N PHE A 216 -31.19 5.90 -12.49
CA PHE A 216 -31.18 7.36 -12.40
C PHE A 216 -29.74 7.87 -12.22
N THR A 217 -29.44 8.99 -12.84
CA THR A 217 -28.16 9.70 -12.72
C THR A 217 -28.42 11.18 -12.45
N ASP A 218 -27.36 11.94 -12.22
CA ASP A 218 -27.43 13.38 -11.99
C ASP A 218 -28.39 14.12 -12.95
N GLY A 219 -29.26 14.97 -12.38
CA GLY A 219 -30.24 15.76 -13.13
C GLY A 219 -29.59 16.76 -14.09
N GLY A 220 -28.35 17.16 -13.82
CA GLY A 220 -27.56 18.08 -14.64
C GLY A 220 -27.21 17.53 -16.02
N VAL A 221 -27.37 16.22 -16.24
CA VAL A 221 -27.26 15.62 -17.58
C VAL A 221 -28.36 16.12 -18.53
N TYR A 222 -29.55 16.44 -18.00
CA TYR A 222 -30.70 16.87 -18.80
C TYR A 222 -31.06 18.34 -18.54
N ASP A 223 -31.20 18.75 -17.27
CA ASP A 223 -31.55 20.10 -16.86
C ASP A 223 -30.78 20.46 -15.58
N ASN A 224 -29.64 21.15 -15.72
CA ASN A 224 -28.81 21.55 -14.59
C ASN A 224 -29.35 22.77 -13.84
N LEU A 225 -30.17 23.59 -14.47
CA LEU A 225 -30.66 24.86 -13.91
C LEU A 225 -32.02 24.71 -13.24
N GLY A 226 -32.75 23.63 -13.51
CA GLY A 226 -34.11 23.41 -13.00
C GLY A 226 -35.16 24.26 -13.72
N THR A 227 -34.79 24.95 -14.80
CA THR A 227 -35.66 25.85 -15.57
C THR A 227 -36.78 25.09 -16.27
N ARG A 228 -36.51 23.89 -16.80
CA ARG A 228 -37.54 23.08 -17.48
C ARG A 228 -38.54 22.51 -16.49
N ALA A 229 -38.10 22.18 -15.27
CA ALA A 229 -39.02 21.78 -14.21
C ALA A 229 -40.00 22.92 -13.88
N PHE A 230 -39.54 24.16 -13.78
CA PHE A 230 -40.44 25.31 -13.57
C PHE A 230 -41.39 25.56 -14.73
N ALA A 231 -40.96 25.34 -15.97
CA ALA A 231 -41.85 25.42 -17.13
C ALA A 231 -42.99 24.38 -17.06
N TRP A 232 -42.70 23.17 -16.57
CA TRP A 232 -43.71 22.15 -16.30
C TRP A 232 -44.59 22.50 -15.08
N LEU A 233 -44.00 22.95 -13.98
CA LEU A 233 -44.72 23.36 -12.77
C LEU A 233 -45.68 24.52 -13.04
N ALA A 234 -45.31 25.46 -13.90
CA ALA A 234 -46.21 26.55 -14.29
C ALA A 234 -47.54 26.02 -14.90
N ALA A 235 -47.50 24.87 -15.59
CA ALA A 235 -48.68 24.22 -16.12
C ALA A 235 -49.46 23.40 -15.06
N GLU A 236 -48.79 22.86 -14.04
CA GLU A 236 -49.42 22.01 -13.02
C GLU A 236 -49.95 22.80 -11.81
N VAL A 237 -49.16 23.74 -11.28
CA VAL A 237 -49.42 24.50 -10.04
C VAL A 237 -49.72 25.98 -10.27
N GLY A 238 -49.78 26.40 -11.53
CA GLY A 238 -50.02 27.78 -11.95
C GLY A 238 -48.75 28.63 -12.07
N ALA A 239 -48.87 29.78 -12.73
CA ALA A 239 -47.76 30.69 -12.98
C ALA A 239 -47.15 31.25 -11.69
N PHE A 240 -45.84 31.44 -11.73
CA PHE A 240 -45.06 32.10 -10.68
C PHE A 240 -44.94 33.59 -10.98
N ASP A 241 -44.96 34.43 -9.95
CA ASP A 241 -44.72 35.88 -10.13
C ASP A 241 -43.28 36.12 -10.58
N ARG A 242 -42.36 35.32 -10.04
CA ARG A 242 -40.96 35.29 -10.44
C ARG A 242 -40.31 33.95 -10.08
N VAL A 243 -39.30 33.55 -10.86
CA VAL A 243 -38.44 32.41 -10.58
C VAL A 243 -37.00 32.90 -10.47
N LEU A 244 -36.40 32.73 -9.29
CA LEU A 244 -34.97 32.98 -9.07
C LEU A 244 -34.20 31.72 -9.42
N VAL A 245 -33.26 31.81 -10.35
CA VAL A 245 -32.42 30.70 -10.79
C VAL A 245 -31.02 30.90 -10.25
N SER A 246 -30.71 30.23 -9.15
CA SER A 246 -29.37 30.21 -8.58
C SER A 246 -28.47 29.29 -9.42
N ASP A 247 -27.53 29.90 -10.15
CA ASP A 247 -26.70 29.24 -11.14
C ASP A 247 -25.24 29.15 -10.67
N ALA A 248 -24.94 28.03 -10.02
CA ALA A 248 -23.60 27.64 -9.59
C ALA A 248 -22.88 26.73 -10.60
N GLY A 249 -23.34 26.71 -11.86
CA GLY A 249 -22.75 25.94 -12.96
C GLY A 249 -21.27 26.24 -13.15
N LYS A 250 -20.48 25.24 -13.58
CA LYS A 250 -19.04 25.43 -13.82
C LYS A 250 -18.84 25.99 -15.23
N PRO A 251 -18.32 27.22 -15.40
CA PRO A 251 -17.92 27.68 -16.73
C PRO A 251 -16.78 26.80 -17.25
N PHE A 252 -16.84 26.46 -18.54
CA PHE A 252 -15.85 25.62 -19.19
C PHE A 252 -14.42 26.16 -19.00
N GLN A 253 -13.58 25.41 -18.28
CA GLN A 253 -12.17 25.76 -18.09
C GLN A 253 -11.33 25.21 -19.26
N ILE A 254 -10.52 26.06 -19.89
CA ILE A 254 -9.51 25.65 -20.87
C ILE A 254 -8.34 25.00 -20.10
N LEU A 255 -8.13 23.69 -20.27
CA LEU A 255 -6.98 22.99 -19.70
C LEU A 255 -5.72 23.34 -20.51
N GLY A 256 -4.59 23.52 -19.81
CA GLY A 256 -3.26 23.59 -20.46
C GLY A 256 -2.79 22.22 -20.97
N ASP A 257 -1.66 22.19 -21.69
CA ASP A 257 -1.05 21.07 -22.44
C ASP A 257 -0.78 19.77 -21.62
N GLN A 258 -1.83 19.12 -21.12
CA GLN A 258 -1.75 17.79 -20.51
C GLN A 258 -2.44 16.78 -21.41
N SER A 259 -1.71 15.69 -21.73
CA SER A 259 -2.27 14.57 -22.47
C SER A 259 -3.37 13.88 -21.65
N LEU A 260 -4.63 14.12 -22.01
CA LEU A 260 -5.78 13.43 -21.42
C LEU A 260 -5.80 11.98 -21.93
N GLY A 261 -5.62 11.00 -21.04
CA GLY A 261 -5.86 9.58 -21.35
C GLY A 261 -7.35 9.30 -21.63
N PHE A 262 -7.69 8.07 -22.06
CA PHE A 262 -9.05 7.68 -22.48
C PHE A 262 -10.17 8.05 -21.49
N VAL A 263 -9.94 7.82 -20.18
CA VAL A 263 -10.90 8.18 -19.12
C VAL A 263 -11.01 9.70 -18.97
N GLY A 264 -9.88 10.42 -19.00
CA GLY A 264 -9.86 11.88 -18.94
C GLY A 264 -10.57 12.53 -20.12
N GLN A 265 -10.43 11.95 -21.32
CA GLN A 265 -11.12 12.40 -22.53
C GLN A 265 -12.64 12.20 -22.45
N SER A 266 -13.10 11.07 -21.88
CA SER A 266 -14.54 10.79 -21.71
C SER A 266 -15.21 11.75 -20.72
N ILE A 267 -14.54 12.00 -19.59
CA ILE A 267 -14.98 13.02 -18.61
C ILE A 267 -15.02 14.40 -19.29
N ARG A 268 -13.97 14.75 -20.04
CA ARG A 268 -13.89 16.03 -20.74
C ARG A 268 -14.98 16.23 -21.79
N ALA A 269 -15.30 15.19 -22.57
CA ALA A 269 -16.39 15.27 -23.54
C ALA A 269 -17.75 15.49 -22.87
N SER A 270 -17.97 14.86 -21.71
CA SER A 270 -19.18 15.05 -20.89
C SER A 270 -19.26 16.49 -20.36
N ASP A 271 -18.15 17.02 -19.82
CA ASP A 271 -18.06 18.41 -19.36
C ASP A 271 -18.41 19.42 -20.48
N ILE A 272 -17.94 19.17 -21.72
CA ILE A 272 -18.26 20.02 -22.89
C ILE A 272 -19.76 19.97 -23.23
N LEU A 273 -20.34 18.76 -23.26
CA LEU A 273 -21.76 18.60 -23.57
C LEU A 273 -22.64 19.28 -22.53
N TRP A 274 -22.29 19.16 -21.24
CA TRP A 274 -23.01 19.83 -20.15
C TRP A 274 -22.90 21.34 -20.22
N ASP A 275 -21.72 21.90 -20.48
CA ASP A 275 -21.55 23.34 -20.68
C ASP A 275 -22.43 23.84 -21.84
N ARG A 276 -22.53 23.06 -22.92
CA ARG A 276 -23.40 23.41 -24.05
C ARG A 276 -24.88 23.35 -23.70
N VAL A 277 -25.33 22.33 -22.95
CA VAL A 277 -26.72 22.24 -22.49
C VAL A 277 -27.05 23.41 -21.56
N TRP A 278 -26.16 23.75 -20.62
CA TRP A 278 -26.31 24.90 -19.73
C TRP A 278 -26.43 26.23 -20.50
N GLN A 279 -25.57 26.47 -21.51
CA GLN A 279 -25.67 27.66 -22.36
C GLN A 279 -27.02 27.76 -23.07
N LEU A 280 -27.50 26.65 -23.65
CA LEU A 280 -28.77 26.62 -24.38
C LEU A 280 -29.96 26.89 -23.45
N GLU A 281 -29.96 26.32 -22.25
CA GLU A 281 -31.01 26.58 -21.25
C GLU A 281 -30.99 28.05 -20.81
N ARG A 282 -29.80 28.62 -20.55
CA ARG A 282 -29.66 30.05 -20.20
C ARG A 282 -30.08 30.98 -21.34
N GLU A 283 -29.74 30.67 -22.60
CA GLU A 283 -30.17 31.47 -23.76
C GLU A 283 -31.69 31.40 -23.96
N ASN A 284 -32.29 30.22 -23.80
CA ASN A 284 -33.71 29.99 -24.07
C ASN A 284 -34.62 30.54 -22.96
N PHE A 285 -34.21 30.44 -21.69
CA PHE A 285 -34.98 30.90 -20.53
C PHE A 285 -34.56 32.28 -20.02
N GLY A 286 -33.31 32.70 -20.25
CA GLY A 286 -32.81 34.03 -19.87
C GLY A 286 -33.51 35.18 -20.60
N GLN A 287 -34.13 34.92 -21.74
CA GLN A 287 -34.94 35.89 -22.47
C GLN A 287 -36.43 35.87 -22.10
N GLN A 288 -36.88 34.91 -21.28
CA GLN A 288 -38.28 34.80 -20.90
C GLN A 288 -38.61 35.70 -19.71
N ALA A 289 -39.72 36.44 -19.83
CA ALA A 289 -40.23 37.26 -18.74
C ALA A 289 -40.60 36.38 -17.52
N GLY A 290 -40.05 36.71 -16.35
CA GLY A 290 -40.34 36.03 -15.08
C GLY A 290 -39.18 35.21 -14.50
N PHE A 291 -38.12 34.93 -15.26
CA PHE A 291 -36.91 34.29 -14.75
C PHE A 291 -35.83 35.34 -14.44
N SER A 292 -35.15 35.20 -13.30
CA SER A 292 -34.02 36.03 -12.91
C SER A 292 -32.86 35.14 -12.48
N PHE A 293 -31.73 35.25 -13.17
CA PHE A 293 -30.58 34.37 -12.97
C PHE A 293 -29.60 34.99 -11.99
N LEU A 294 -29.06 34.17 -11.09
CA LEU A 294 -28.02 34.51 -10.11
C LEU A 294 -26.76 33.70 -10.46
N PRO A 295 -25.98 34.12 -11.47
CA PRO A 295 -24.86 33.33 -11.93
C PRO A 295 -23.64 33.53 -11.04
N ILE A 296 -22.97 32.43 -10.68
CA ILE A 296 -21.70 32.44 -9.95
C ILE A 296 -20.58 33.18 -10.70
N THR A 297 -20.75 33.39 -12.00
CA THR A 297 -19.80 34.10 -12.88
C THR A 297 -19.87 35.62 -12.75
N ASP A 298 -20.94 36.17 -12.17
CA ASP A 298 -21.07 37.62 -12.05
C ASP A 298 -20.04 38.17 -11.07
N VAL A 299 -19.46 39.30 -11.44
CA VAL A 299 -18.46 40.01 -10.65
C VAL A 299 -19.04 41.36 -10.26
N ILE A 300 -19.06 41.62 -8.95
CA ILE A 300 -19.61 42.83 -8.35
C ILE A 300 -18.45 43.77 -8.08
N SER A 301 -18.57 45.00 -8.57
CA SER A 301 -17.56 46.01 -8.29
C SER A 301 -17.75 46.60 -6.89
N GLN A 302 -16.67 47.08 -6.28
CA GLN A 302 -16.77 47.77 -4.98
C GLN A 302 -17.53 49.11 -5.07
N GLU A 303 -17.74 49.64 -6.27
CA GLU A 303 -18.59 50.81 -6.52
C GLU A 303 -20.08 50.46 -6.45
N GLU A 304 -20.45 49.23 -6.84
CA GLU A 304 -21.82 48.71 -6.75
C GLU A 304 -22.16 48.28 -5.32
N ASP A 305 -21.26 47.57 -4.65
CA ASP A 305 -21.41 47.18 -3.25
C ASP A 305 -20.06 47.31 -2.51
N PRO A 306 -19.92 48.27 -1.57
CA PRO A 306 -18.69 48.44 -0.78
C PRO A 306 -18.34 47.21 0.07
N THR A 307 -19.34 46.38 0.40
CA THR A 307 -19.17 45.16 1.19
C THR A 307 -18.81 43.94 0.33
N ALA A 308 -18.77 44.08 -1.00
CA ALA A 308 -18.44 42.96 -1.89
C ALA A 308 -17.00 42.48 -1.70
N GLN A 309 -16.77 41.18 -1.94
CA GLN A 309 -15.42 40.64 -2.02
C GLN A 309 -14.60 41.34 -3.10
N HIS A 310 -13.28 41.32 -2.98
CA HIS A 310 -12.44 41.88 -4.04
C HIS A 310 -12.67 41.11 -5.36
N PRO A 311 -12.80 41.77 -6.52
CA PRO A 311 -13.12 41.12 -7.80
C PRO A 311 -12.20 39.95 -8.18
N VAL A 312 -10.93 40.02 -7.79
CA VAL A 312 -9.92 38.97 -8.03
C VAL A 312 -10.17 37.69 -7.19
N ILE A 313 -10.89 37.80 -6.07
CA ILE A 313 -11.35 36.64 -5.30
C ILE A 313 -12.61 36.07 -5.97
N GLN A 314 -13.58 36.93 -6.30
CA GLN A 314 -14.82 36.53 -6.98
C GLN A 314 -14.54 35.76 -8.29
N SER A 315 -13.55 36.20 -9.08
CA SER A 315 -13.18 35.52 -10.33
C SER A 315 -12.63 34.10 -10.12
N GLU A 316 -12.10 33.78 -8.94
CA GLU A 316 -11.63 32.45 -8.56
C GLU A 316 -12.73 31.59 -7.93
N VAL A 317 -13.79 32.17 -7.36
CA VAL A 317 -14.89 31.41 -6.74
C VAL A 317 -15.55 30.45 -7.74
N GLN A 318 -15.80 30.91 -8.97
CA GLN A 318 -16.29 30.06 -10.08
C GLN A 318 -15.32 28.94 -10.48
N SER A 319 -14.03 29.08 -10.16
CA SER A 319 -12.96 28.14 -10.54
C SER A 319 -12.78 27.01 -9.54
N ILE A 320 -13.32 27.17 -8.32
CA ILE A 320 -13.33 26.15 -7.26
C ILE A 320 -13.94 24.85 -7.79
N ARG A 321 -13.36 23.72 -7.37
CA ARG A 321 -13.80 22.37 -7.76
C ARG A 321 -15.24 22.08 -7.32
N THR A 322 -15.90 21.16 -8.03
CA THR A 322 -17.27 20.69 -7.76
C THR A 322 -17.31 19.32 -7.06
N ASP A 323 -16.15 18.77 -6.70
CA ASP A 323 -16.04 17.44 -6.12
C ASP A 323 -16.68 17.40 -4.70
N LEU A 324 -17.22 16.24 -4.28
CA LEU A 324 -17.75 16.06 -2.91
C LEU A 324 -16.63 15.78 -1.88
N ASP A 325 -15.46 16.41 -2.04
CA ASP A 325 -14.32 16.29 -1.12
C ASP A 325 -14.34 17.39 -0.04
N ARG A 326 -13.40 17.37 0.90
CA ARG A 326 -13.37 18.36 1.99
C ARG A 326 -13.15 19.78 1.47
N PHE A 327 -14.02 20.71 1.85
CA PHE A 327 -13.79 22.15 1.73
C PHE A 327 -13.16 22.70 3.01
N SER A 328 -12.37 23.75 2.87
CA SER A 328 -11.81 24.55 3.96
C SER A 328 -12.75 25.69 4.34
N ASP A 329 -12.65 26.16 5.57
CA ASP A 329 -13.41 27.31 6.08
C ASP A 329 -13.33 28.54 5.17
N TYR A 330 -12.15 28.75 4.56
CA TYR A 330 -11.95 29.86 3.63
C TYR A 330 -12.73 29.69 2.32
N GLU A 331 -12.77 28.47 1.74
CA GLU A 331 -13.58 28.18 0.56
C GLU A 331 -15.07 28.29 0.86
N VAL A 332 -15.50 27.82 2.05
CA VAL A 332 -16.88 27.93 2.54
C VAL A 332 -17.28 29.40 2.61
N ASN A 333 -16.51 30.24 3.31
CA ASN A 333 -16.78 31.66 3.41
C ASN A 333 -16.81 32.34 2.03
N ALA A 334 -15.83 32.04 1.16
CA ALA A 334 -15.75 32.67 -0.15
C ALA A 334 -16.99 32.40 -1.01
N LEU A 335 -17.48 31.15 -1.02
CA LEU A 335 -18.64 30.72 -1.79
C LEU A 335 -19.97 31.25 -1.25
N VAL A 336 -20.18 31.13 0.06
CA VAL A 336 -21.41 31.61 0.73
C VAL A 336 -21.55 33.11 0.55
N ARG A 337 -20.47 33.85 0.79
CA ARG A 337 -20.48 35.30 0.63
C ARG A 337 -20.68 35.73 -0.82
N HIS A 338 -20.07 35.06 -1.79
CA HIS A 338 -20.30 35.38 -3.22
C HIS A 338 -21.77 35.12 -3.62
N GLY A 339 -22.39 34.04 -3.14
CA GLY A 339 -23.81 33.77 -3.37
C GLY A 339 -24.72 34.86 -2.78
N PHE A 340 -24.41 35.33 -1.58
CA PHE A 340 -25.12 36.45 -0.94
C PHE A 340 -24.99 37.73 -1.76
N GLU A 341 -23.77 38.09 -2.17
CA GLU A 341 -23.46 39.32 -2.90
C GLU A 341 -24.16 39.34 -4.28
N VAL A 342 -24.11 38.24 -5.05
CA VAL A 342 -24.80 38.15 -6.35
C VAL A 342 -26.31 38.26 -6.17
N THR A 343 -26.86 37.60 -5.15
CA THR A 343 -28.30 37.66 -4.88
C THR A 343 -28.74 39.07 -4.53
N LYS A 344 -27.97 39.77 -3.69
CA LYS A 344 -28.19 41.17 -3.32
C LYS A 344 -28.23 42.09 -4.54
N LYS A 345 -27.22 42.00 -5.41
CA LYS A 345 -27.17 42.77 -6.66
C LYS A 345 -28.41 42.53 -7.52
N VAL A 346 -28.68 41.28 -7.86
CA VAL A 346 -29.77 40.94 -8.80
C VAL A 346 -31.13 41.28 -8.20
N CYS A 347 -31.37 41.01 -6.91
CA CYS A 347 -32.63 41.36 -6.24
C CYS A 347 -32.88 42.87 -6.20
N SER A 348 -31.81 43.66 -6.04
CA SER A 348 -31.87 45.12 -6.12
C SER A 348 -32.24 45.60 -7.52
N GLU A 349 -31.61 45.05 -8.57
CA GLU A 349 -31.88 45.39 -9.98
C GLU A 349 -33.32 45.08 -10.41
N ILE A 350 -33.87 43.98 -9.94
CA ILE A 350 -35.22 43.52 -10.31
C ILE A 350 -36.33 44.04 -9.39
N GLY A 351 -35.99 44.91 -8.42
CA GLY A 351 -36.93 45.52 -7.48
C GLY A 351 -37.58 44.53 -6.50
N LEU A 352 -36.92 43.40 -6.22
CA LEU A 352 -37.29 42.50 -5.11
C LEU A 352 -36.62 42.90 -3.80
N GLY A 353 -35.57 43.71 -3.88
CA GLY A 353 -34.85 44.27 -2.74
C GLY A 353 -35.65 45.32 -1.95
N GLY A 354 -35.24 45.53 -0.70
CA GLY A 354 -35.80 46.54 0.21
C GLY A 354 -34.87 47.74 0.40
N ASP A 355 -35.38 48.85 0.96
CA ASP A 355 -34.58 50.06 1.24
C ASP A 355 -33.39 49.79 2.20
N GLU A 356 -33.44 48.70 2.98
CA GLU A 356 -32.39 48.28 3.92
C GLU A 356 -31.29 47.39 3.30
N ASP A 357 -31.41 46.98 2.02
CA ASP A 357 -30.44 46.07 1.37
C ASP A 357 -29.00 46.58 1.42
N ASN A 358 -28.81 47.89 1.25
CA ASN A 358 -27.48 48.51 1.28
C ASN A 358 -26.79 48.39 2.64
N SER A 359 -27.54 48.13 3.73
CA SER A 359 -27.00 47.95 5.07
C SER A 359 -26.66 46.51 5.43
N LEU A 360 -27.13 45.53 4.63
CA LEU A 360 -26.88 44.12 4.88
C LEU A 360 -25.42 43.76 4.59
N ILE A 361 -24.77 43.22 5.63
CA ILE A 361 -23.40 42.74 5.57
C ILE A 361 -23.42 41.26 5.16
N PRO A 362 -22.59 40.85 4.18
CA PRO A 362 -22.51 39.45 3.79
C PRO A 362 -22.11 38.55 4.96
N TRP A 363 -22.86 37.46 5.14
CA TRP A 363 -22.64 36.50 6.20
C TRP A 363 -21.39 35.63 5.95
N ASN A 364 -20.55 35.49 6.98
CA ASN A 364 -19.42 34.56 6.97
C ASN A 364 -19.68 33.46 8.01
N PRO A 365 -19.96 32.22 7.59
CA PRO A 365 -20.25 31.13 8.52
C PRO A 365 -19.06 30.70 9.37
N CYS A 366 -17.82 30.90 8.89
CA CYS A 366 -16.60 30.52 9.60
C CYS A 366 -15.74 31.76 9.89
N PRO A 367 -16.14 32.65 10.83
CA PRO A 367 -15.54 33.98 10.98
C PRO A 367 -14.06 33.96 11.42
N GLU A 368 -13.63 32.95 12.18
CA GLU A 368 -12.27 32.89 12.75
C GLU A 368 -11.14 32.75 11.72
N THR A 369 -11.45 32.35 10.48
CA THR A 369 -10.44 32.07 9.45
C THR A 369 -10.25 33.18 8.42
N GLN A 370 -11.08 34.24 8.44
CA GLN A 370 -10.86 35.41 7.59
C GLN A 370 -9.82 36.32 8.23
N ARG A 371 -8.65 36.47 7.58
CA ARG A 371 -7.78 37.62 7.86
C ARG A 371 -8.54 38.88 7.42
N LEU A 372 -9.11 39.59 8.39
CA LEU A 372 -9.77 40.88 8.17
C LEU A 372 -8.82 41.81 7.42
N GLN A 373 -9.36 42.56 6.44
CA GLN A 373 -8.67 43.70 5.86
C GLN A 373 -8.54 44.77 6.95
N THR A 374 -7.51 44.69 7.79
CA THR A 374 -7.08 45.87 8.54
C THR A 374 -6.55 46.87 7.51
N GLU A 375 -7.19 48.03 7.41
CA GLU A 375 -6.71 49.16 6.63
C GLU A 375 -5.28 49.48 7.05
N ASP A 376 -4.31 49.09 6.23
CA ASP A 376 -2.90 49.38 6.47
C ASP A 376 -2.64 50.83 6.03
N VAL A 377 -3.12 51.76 6.86
CA VAL A 377 -2.82 53.19 6.76
C VAL A 377 -1.38 53.39 7.25
N GLY A 378 -0.41 53.25 6.36
CA GLY A 378 0.97 53.67 6.64
C GLY A 378 2.04 53.08 5.73
N SER A 379 2.98 53.95 5.34
CA SER A 379 4.28 53.72 4.69
C SER A 379 4.34 53.18 3.25
N ASP A 380 4.62 54.14 2.36
CA ASP A 380 5.50 54.17 1.18
C ASP A 380 6.14 52.89 0.62
N LEU A 381 6.16 52.85 -0.72
CA LEU A 381 6.83 51.93 -1.67
C LEU A 381 6.18 50.55 -1.91
N ALA A 382 5.52 50.43 -3.07
CA ALA A 382 4.86 49.22 -3.57
C ALA A 382 5.81 48.02 -3.83
N SER A 383 7.14 48.22 -3.82
CA SER A 383 8.13 47.18 -4.08
C SER A 383 8.54 46.37 -2.84
N GLU A 384 8.24 46.85 -1.63
CA GLU A 384 8.54 46.16 -0.36
C GLU A 384 7.31 45.50 0.27
N ARG A 385 6.10 45.89 -0.16
CA ARG A 385 4.86 45.24 0.26
C ARG A 385 4.78 43.87 -0.40
N GLY A 386 4.65 42.82 0.41
CA GLY A 386 4.30 41.47 -0.07
C GLY A 386 3.00 41.49 -0.92
N PRO A 387 2.61 40.34 -1.52
CA PRO A 387 1.37 40.29 -2.28
C PRO A 387 0.20 40.81 -1.43
N SER A 388 -0.70 41.61 -2.03
CA SER A 388 -1.87 42.11 -1.29
C SER A 388 -2.67 40.94 -0.72
N ILE A 389 -3.38 41.15 0.39
CA ILE A 389 -4.21 40.11 1.03
C ILE A 389 -5.17 39.49 0.01
N ALA A 390 -5.79 40.31 -0.85
CA ALA A 390 -6.65 39.83 -1.93
C ALA A 390 -5.91 38.93 -2.94
N THR A 391 -4.64 39.22 -3.25
CA THR A 391 -3.80 38.40 -4.12
C THR A 391 -3.42 37.08 -3.47
N GLU A 392 -3.05 37.08 -2.19
CA GLU A 392 -2.72 35.86 -1.45
C GLU A 392 -3.94 34.93 -1.32
N ASN A 393 -5.08 35.51 -0.95
CA ASN A 393 -6.39 34.88 -0.90
C ASN A 393 -6.80 34.24 -2.24
N SER A 394 -6.68 35.00 -3.33
CA SER A 394 -6.95 34.51 -4.68
C SER A 394 -6.01 33.38 -5.09
N ARG A 395 -4.72 33.45 -4.76
CA ARG A 395 -3.77 32.35 -4.99
C ARG A 395 -4.17 31.08 -4.24
N GLN A 396 -4.64 31.20 -3.00
CA GLN A 396 -5.13 30.07 -2.23
C GLN A 396 -6.37 29.44 -2.88
N LEU A 397 -7.39 30.22 -3.28
CA LEU A 397 -8.55 29.69 -4.02
C LEU A 397 -8.18 29.10 -5.38
N ARG A 398 -7.20 29.66 -6.07
CA ARG A 398 -6.74 29.11 -7.34
C ARG A 398 -6.17 27.71 -7.19
N THR A 399 -5.51 27.39 -6.05
CA THR A 399 -5.08 26.02 -5.76
C THR A 399 -6.26 25.06 -5.53
N SER A 400 -7.41 25.59 -5.09
CA SER A 400 -8.65 24.83 -4.89
C SER A 400 -9.34 24.38 -6.17
N SER A 401 -8.97 24.95 -7.32
CA SER A 401 -9.46 24.53 -8.64
C SER A 401 -8.95 23.15 -9.07
N TYR A 402 -7.78 22.71 -8.56
CA TYR A 402 -7.18 21.44 -8.93
C TYR A 402 -7.88 20.27 -8.24
N ARG A 403 -8.31 19.26 -9.02
CA ARG A 403 -8.83 18.00 -8.48
C ARG A 403 -7.70 17.23 -7.78
N LYS A 404 -7.84 17.05 -6.48
CA LYS A 404 -6.89 16.28 -5.67
C LYS A 404 -7.15 14.79 -5.83
N VAL A 405 -6.54 14.14 -6.83
CA VAL A 405 -6.79 12.70 -7.12
C VAL A 405 -5.94 11.78 -6.24
N TRP A 406 -4.70 12.15 -5.94
CA TRP A 406 -3.74 11.26 -5.24
C TRP A 406 -3.66 11.49 -3.72
N SER A 407 -4.07 12.64 -3.20
CA SER A 407 -4.14 12.87 -1.74
C SER A 407 -5.30 12.12 -1.08
N THR A 408 -6.05 11.34 -1.84
CA THR A 408 -7.28 10.66 -1.43
C THR A 408 -7.02 9.29 -0.79
N LEU A 409 -5.84 8.69 -1.03
CA LEU A 409 -5.54 7.32 -0.65
C LEU A 409 -5.16 7.14 0.83
N PHE A 410 -4.69 8.21 1.50
CA PHE A 410 -4.24 8.15 2.88
C PHE A 410 -4.83 9.29 3.71
N ASP A 411 -5.53 8.91 4.76
CA ASP A 411 -5.99 9.78 5.84
C ASP A 411 -5.79 9.04 7.17
N PHE A 412 -5.06 9.64 8.11
CA PHE A 412 -4.78 9.06 9.42
C PHE A 412 -6.04 8.88 10.28
N LYS A 413 -7.13 9.60 9.98
CA LYS A 413 -8.40 9.45 10.69
C LYS A 413 -9.26 8.31 10.16
N ASP A 414 -8.89 7.71 9.02
CA ASP A 414 -9.71 6.70 8.35
C ASP A 414 -9.03 5.31 8.34
N TRP A 415 -9.75 4.29 8.81
CA TRP A 415 -9.21 2.94 8.99
C TRP A 415 -8.68 2.26 7.70
N PRO A 416 -9.26 2.44 6.49
CA PRO A 416 -8.77 1.79 5.27
C PRO A 416 -7.35 2.22 4.91
N SER A 417 -6.95 3.44 5.31
CA SER A 417 -5.58 3.94 5.12
C SER A 417 -4.55 2.99 5.73
N TYR A 418 -4.81 2.46 6.92
CA TYR A 418 -3.91 1.51 7.58
C TYR A 418 -3.83 0.16 6.86
N VAL A 419 -4.91 -0.26 6.19
CA VAL A 419 -4.89 -1.45 5.33
C VAL A 419 -4.00 -1.21 4.12
N PHE A 420 -4.07 -0.04 3.48
CA PHE A 420 -3.16 0.31 2.39
C PHE A 420 -1.71 0.36 2.84
N VAL A 421 -1.42 0.87 4.05
CA VAL A 421 -0.07 0.82 4.64
C VAL A 421 0.38 -0.64 4.82
N ALA A 422 -0.47 -1.51 5.34
CA ALA A 422 -0.15 -2.93 5.51
C ALA A 422 0.12 -3.63 4.16
N ILE A 423 -0.70 -3.38 3.14
CA ILE A 423 -0.50 -3.90 1.79
C ILE A 423 0.80 -3.37 1.19
N ALA A 424 1.09 -2.07 1.33
CA ALA A 424 2.33 -1.48 0.87
C ALA A 424 3.55 -2.08 1.58
N PHE A 425 3.46 -2.33 2.89
CA PHE A 425 4.52 -3.01 3.64
C PHE A 425 4.75 -4.43 3.10
N VAL A 426 3.69 -5.20 2.83
CA VAL A 426 3.82 -6.53 2.25
C VAL A 426 4.44 -6.47 0.85
N LEU A 427 4.00 -5.54 -0.01
CA LEU A 427 4.46 -5.45 -1.40
C LEU A 427 5.87 -4.88 -1.54
N PHE A 428 6.25 -3.87 -0.74
CA PHE A 428 7.50 -3.14 -0.89
C PHE A 428 8.58 -3.53 0.13
N VAL A 429 8.21 -4.21 1.22
CA VAL A 429 9.18 -4.72 2.20
C VAL A 429 9.22 -6.24 2.17
N CYS A 430 8.10 -6.92 2.44
CA CYS A 430 8.10 -8.38 2.51
C CYS A 430 8.38 -9.05 1.16
N GLY A 431 7.79 -8.54 0.07
CA GLY A 431 7.97 -9.05 -1.29
C GLY A 431 9.44 -9.05 -1.74
N PRO A 432 10.13 -7.89 -1.73
CA PRO A 432 11.54 -7.82 -2.09
C PRO A 432 12.45 -8.67 -1.18
N VAL A 433 12.19 -8.70 0.13
CA VAL A 433 12.96 -9.56 1.06
C VAL A 433 12.78 -11.04 0.74
N TYR A 434 11.55 -11.46 0.42
CA TYR A 434 11.28 -12.83 0.01
C TYR A 434 11.98 -13.18 -1.31
N ILE A 435 11.90 -12.29 -2.32
CA ILE A 435 12.59 -12.46 -3.60
C ILE A 435 14.11 -12.54 -3.42
N TYR A 436 14.68 -11.69 -2.55
CA TYR A 436 16.10 -11.72 -2.23
C TYR A 436 16.53 -13.05 -1.60
N ARG A 437 15.76 -13.55 -0.61
CA ARG A 437 16.02 -14.85 0.01
C ARG A 437 15.93 -15.99 -1.01
N LEU A 438 14.93 -15.95 -1.89
CA LEU A 438 14.76 -16.95 -2.94
C LEU A 438 15.95 -16.95 -3.90
N ARG A 439 16.43 -15.77 -4.31
CA ARG A 439 17.59 -15.63 -5.18
C ARG A 439 18.86 -16.20 -4.54
N LYS A 440 19.12 -15.89 -3.26
CA LYS A 440 20.25 -16.45 -2.51
C LYS A 440 20.21 -17.99 -2.50
N HIS A 441 19.03 -18.58 -2.33
CA HIS A 441 18.85 -20.02 -2.37
C HIS A 441 19.11 -20.63 -3.76
N THR A 442 18.71 -19.94 -4.83
CA THR A 442 18.93 -20.42 -6.21
C THR A 442 20.39 -20.33 -6.63
N GLU A 443 21.12 -19.27 -6.23
CA GLU A 443 22.56 -19.13 -6.52
C GLU A 443 23.39 -20.26 -5.87
N LEU A 444 23.01 -20.68 -4.65
CA LEU A 444 23.57 -21.87 -3.99
C LEU A 444 23.31 -23.14 -4.81
N LEU A 445 22.07 -23.38 -5.23
CA LEU A 445 21.70 -24.55 -6.04
C LEU A 445 22.40 -24.60 -7.41
N THR A 446 22.67 -23.45 -8.02
CA THR A 446 23.35 -23.38 -9.31
C THR A 446 24.83 -23.75 -9.18
N THR A 447 25.48 -23.30 -8.11
CA THR A 447 26.85 -23.68 -7.74
C THR A 447 26.94 -25.18 -7.39
N MET A 448 25.86 -25.76 -6.85
CA MET A 448 25.74 -27.20 -6.55
C MET A 448 25.65 -28.08 -7.80
N ILE A 449 25.01 -27.63 -8.88
CA ILE A 449 24.89 -28.40 -10.14
C ILE A 449 26.24 -28.49 -10.86
N ASP A 450 27.02 -27.40 -10.88
CA ASP A 450 28.35 -27.38 -11.52
C ASP A 450 29.38 -28.23 -10.76
N SER A 451 29.21 -28.42 -9.46
CA SER A 451 30.12 -29.21 -8.61
C SER A 451 29.80 -30.71 -8.63
N ILE A 452 28.54 -31.11 -8.79
CA ILE A 452 28.15 -32.52 -9.04
C ILE A 452 28.71 -33.01 -10.38
N ALA A 453 28.86 -32.13 -11.38
CA ALA A 453 29.43 -32.46 -12.68
C ALA A 453 30.94 -32.84 -12.63
N LEU A 454 31.65 -32.54 -11.54
CA LEU A 454 33.09 -32.78 -11.37
C LEU A 454 33.46 -34.08 -10.64
N GLY A 455 32.51 -34.80 -10.05
CA GLY A 455 32.70 -36.18 -9.57
C GLY A 455 33.59 -36.37 -8.32
N ASP A 456 33.88 -35.33 -7.53
CA ASP A 456 34.66 -35.45 -6.29
C ASP A 456 33.76 -35.95 -5.13
N PRO A 457 34.04 -37.13 -4.54
CA PRO A 457 33.19 -37.68 -3.50
C PRO A 457 33.32 -36.98 -2.15
N ASP A 458 34.35 -36.15 -1.92
CA ASP A 458 34.46 -35.34 -0.70
C ASP A 458 33.43 -34.20 -0.70
N ILE A 459 33.09 -33.67 -1.87
CA ILE A 459 32.05 -32.63 -2.02
C ILE A 459 30.67 -33.19 -1.66
N ARG A 460 30.39 -34.45 -2.03
CA ARG A 460 29.14 -35.11 -1.63
C ARG A 460 29.01 -35.22 -0.11
N GLN A 461 30.10 -35.55 0.59
CA GLN A 461 30.11 -35.59 2.05
C GLN A 461 29.89 -34.19 2.66
N ILE A 462 30.45 -33.14 2.04
CA ILE A 462 30.19 -31.75 2.46
C ILE A 462 28.70 -31.39 2.27
N LEU A 463 28.07 -31.84 1.19
CA LEU A 463 26.63 -31.63 0.95
C LEU A 463 25.79 -32.32 2.03
N ASP A 464 26.07 -33.60 2.32
CA ASP A 464 25.37 -34.36 3.36
C ASP A 464 25.53 -33.68 4.75
N LEU A 465 26.67 -33.00 4.99
CA LEU A 465 26.91 -32.22 6.21
C LEU A 465 26.15 -30.90 6.27
N VAL A 466 25.89 -30.26 5.13
CA VAL A 466 25.07 -29.04 5.04
C VAL A 466 23.59 -29.38 5.17
N GLU A 467 23.15 -30.48 4.56
CA GLU A 467 21.75 -30.96 4.63
C GLU A 467 21.40 -31.65 5.96
N GLY A 468 22.41 -31.97 6.78
CA GLY A 468 22.23 -32.60 8.10
C GLY A 468 21.94 -34.11 8.04
N THR A 469 22.27 -34.77 6.93
CA THR A 469 22.00 -36.20 6.67
C THR A 469 23.21 -37.11 6.92
N ALA A 470 24.41 -36.54 7.11
CA ALA A 470 25.69 -37.25 7.09
C ALA A 470 25.89 -38.40 8.13
N THR A 471 25.14 -38.45 9.23
CA THR A 471 25.49 -39.28 10.41
C THR A 471 24.47 -40.36 10.79
N GLN A 472 23.41 -40.58 10.02
CA GLN A 472 22.30 -41.46 10.46
C GLN A 472 22.69 -42.95 10.60
N ASP A 473 23.74 -43.41 9.91
CA ASP A 473 24.04 -44.85 9.78
C ASP A 473 25.43 -45.28 10.33
N TRP A 474 26.17 -44.42 11.04
CA TRP A 474 27.53 -44.71 11.52
C TRP A 474 27.55 -45.16 12.99
N GLU A 475 28.27 -46.24 13.28
CA GLU A 475 28.36 -46.86 14.61
C GLU A 475 29.51 -46.26 15.43
N VAL A 476 29.33 -46.19 16.75
CA VAL A 476 30.36 -45.66 17.67
C VAL A 476 31.45 -46.71 17.89
N ALA A 477 32.70 -46.35 17.60
CA ALA A 477 33.86 -47.20 17.81
C ALA A 477 34.45 -46.98 19.22
N PRO A 478 34.86 -48.06 19.94
CA PRO A 478 35.47 -47.91 21.26
C PRO A 478 36.87 -47.29 21.16
N LEU A 479 37.19 -46.39 22.09
CA LEU A 479 38.52 -45.79 22.24
C LEU A 479 39.25 -46.43 23.43
N GLY A 480 40.28 -47.23 23.16
CA GLY A 480 41.13 -47.85 24.18
C GLY A 480 42.35 -46.99 24.56
N ASP A 481 43.12 -47.42 25.56
CA ASP A 481 44.40 -46.80 25.94
C ASP A 481 45.59 -47.74 25.63
N LEU A 482 46.68 -47.18 25.10
CA LEU A 482 47.95 -47.87 24.83
C LEU A 482 49.06 -47.31 25.72
N VAL A 483 49.77 -48.17 26.45
CA VAL A 483 50.93 -47.79 27.26
C VAL A 483 52.21 -48.08 26.46
N GLY A 484 52.97 -47.04 26.10
CA GLY A 484 54.22 -47.13 25.32
C GLY A 484 54.14 -46.47 23.93
N PRO A 485 55.26 -46.40 23.18
CA PRO A 485 55.32 -45.67 21.92
C PRO A 485 54.57 -46.40 20.79
N ALA A 486 53.64 -45.71 20.13
CA ALA A 486 52.99 -46.21 18.93
C ALA A 486 53.96 -46.18 17.73
N SER A 487 54.02 -47.26 16.95
CA SER A 487 54.90 -47.37 15.78
C SER A 487 54.07 -47.66 14.52
N PRO A 488 54.15 -46.83 13.47
CA PRO A 488 53.37 -47.04 12.25
C PRO A 488 53.84 -48.31 11.52
N GLN A 489 52.89 -49.16 11.11
CA GLN A 489 53.14 -50.39 10.35
C GLN A 489 52.57 -50.22 8.94
N LEU A 490 53.33 -49.52 8.10
CA LEU A 490 52.89 -49.17 6.75
C LEU A 490 53.79 -49.77 5.66
N LYS A 491 54.72 -50.67 5.98
CA LYS A 491 55.66 -51.25 4.99
C LYS A 491 54.90 -52.08 3.95
N GLY A 492 55.10 -51.78 2.66
CA GLY A 492 54.40 -52.45 1.54
C GLY A 492 52.94 -52.03 1.32
N VAL A 493 52.45 -50.97 1.98
CA VAL A 493 51.11 -50.38 1.79
C VAL A 493 51.19 -49.06 1.03
N GLU A 494 50.54 -48.93 -0.11
CA GLU A 494 50.40 -47.66 -0.83
C GLU A 494 49.18 -46.88 -0.34
N ILE A 495 49.36 -45.59 -0.08
CA ILE A 495 48.27 -44.67 0.24
C ILE A 495 47.96 -43.85 -1.02
N LEU A 496 46.82 -44.11 -1.63
CA LEU A 496 46.42 -43.47 -2.89
C LEU A 496 45.85 -42.08 -2.62
N SER A 497 44.98 -41.95 -1.63
CA SER A 497 44.43 -40.65 -1.24
C SER A 497 44.17 -40.56 0.25
N GLN A 498 44.38 -39.36 0.81
CA GLN A 498 43.97 -38.99 2.16
C GLN A 498 43.16 -37.70 2.06
N SER A 499 41.92 -37.75 2.57
CA SER A 499 41.03 -36.62 2.66
C SER A 499 40.61 -36.38 4.09
N ARG A 500 40.51 -35.11 4.48
CA ARG A 500 39.90 -34.70 5.75
C ARG A 500 38.99 -33.49 5.58
N ILE A 501 37.76 -33.60 6.06
CA ILE A 501 36.83 -32.47 6.17
C ILE A 501 36.71 -32.09 7.65
N PHE A 502 37.06 -30.85 7.98
CA PHE A 502 36.87 -30.26 9.30
C PHE A 502 35.58 -29.44 9.31
N ASP A 503 34.64 -29.80 10.19
CA ASP A 503 33.46 -28.98 10.49
C ASP A 503 33.73 -28.14 11.74
N LEU A 504 33.90 -26.83 11.53
CA LEU A 504 34.16 -25.84 12.56
C LEU A 504 32.88 -25.10 12.99
N ARG A 505 31.70 -25.48 12.50
CA ARG A 505 30.45 -24.73 12.79
C ARG A 505 30.05 -24.76 14.26
N GLN A 506 30.53 -25.76 15.01
CA GLN A 506 30.32 -25.90 16.46
C GLN A 506 31.55 -25.47 17.28
N PHE A 507 32.54 -24.85 16.64
CA PHE A 507 33.78 -24.43 17.24
C PHE A 507 33.84 -22.90 17.35
N ASP A 508 34.06 -22.40 18.56
CA ASP A 508 34.32 -20.99 18.84
C ASP A 508 35.82 -20.78 19.14
N PRO A 509 36.58 -20.13 18.25
CA PRO A 509 38.00 -19.90 18.47
C PRO A 509 38.29 -18.95 19.64
N ASN A 510 37.33 -18.13 20.08
CA ASN A 510 37.48 -17.12 21.14
C ASN A 510 37.18 -17.65 22.56
N GLY A 511 36.75 -18.91 22.70
CA GLY A 511 36.50 -19.50 24.01
C GLY A 511 37.74 -19.49 24.92
N ALA A 512 37.53 -19.19 26.20
CA ALA A 512 38.60 -18.98 27.17
C ALA A 512 39.40 -20.24 27.54
N ASP A 513 38.78 -21.42 27.40
CA ASP A 513 39.39 -22.73 27.68
C ASP A 513 38.92 -23.80 26.68
N GLU A 514 39.54 -24.98 26.70
CA GLU A 514 39.22 -26.07 25.75
C GLU A 514 37.75 -26.52 25.79
N SER A 515 37.06 -26.36 26.91
CA SER A 515 35.65 -26.74 27.06
C SER A 515 34.68 -25.68 26.52
N ALA A 516 35.04 -24.40 26.62
CA ALA A 516 34.25 -23.27 26.17
C ALA A 516 34.32 -23.04 24.65
N ARG A 517 35.25 -23.69 23.95
CA ARG A 517 35.47 -23.57 22.51
C ARG A 517 34.62 -24.52 21.67
N GLY A 518 33.84 -25.39 22.30
CA GLY A 518 33.03 -26.41 21.62
C GLY A 518 33.86 -27.53 21.01
N THR A 519 33.32 -28.18 19.98
CA THR A 519 33.92 -29.38 19.38
C THR A 519 34.14 -29.21 17.88
N VAL A 520 35.21 -29.81 17.36
CA VAL A 520 35.44 -29.95 15.92
C VAL A 520 35.18 -31.39 15.52
N THR A 521 34.42 -31.55 14.44
CA THR A 521 34.20 -32.87 13.82
C THR A 521 35.09 -32.98 12.59
N ALA A 522 35.91 -34.02 12.54
CA ALA A 522 36.74 -34.36 11.39
C ALA A 522 36.21 -35.63 10.70
N TRP A 523 36.05 -35.57 9.39
CA TRP A 523 35.70 -36.72 8.55
C TRP A 523 36.94 -37.13 7.75
N ASP A 524 37.51 -38.27 8.12
CA ASP A 524 38.66 -38.85 7.46
C ASP A 524 38.24 -39.87 6.41
N ARG A 525 38.90 -39.82 5.26
CA ARG A 525 38.81 -40.84 4.22
C ARG A 525 40.19 -41.16 3.68
N ILE A 526 40.62 -42.39 3.89
CA ILE A 526 41.91 -42.89 3.46
C ILE A 526 41.70 -44.05 2.49
N VAL A 527 42.28 -43.95 1.30
CA VAL A 527 42.27 -45.04 0.31
C VAL A 527 43.64 -45.68 0.28
N VAL A 528 43.68 -46.97 0.61
CA VAL A 528 44.92 -47.75 0.65
C VAL A 528 44.86 -48.94 -0.30
N ARG A 529 46.05 -49.42 -0.69
CA ARG A 529 46.26 -50.62 -1.51
C ARG A 529 47.52 -51.35 -1.01
N PHE A 530 47.47 -52.67 -0.94
CA PHE A 530 48.69 -53.47 -0.74
C PHE A 530 49.48 -53.63 -2.04
N ASN A 531 50.79 -53.44 -1.98
CA ASN A 531 51.69 -53.65 -3.12
C ASN A 531 51.73 -55.13 -3.49
N GLU A 532 52.00 -55.44 -4.76
CA GLU A 532 52.04 -56.83 -5.27
C GLU A 532 53.05 -57.70 -4.48
N ASP A 533 54.13 -57.10 -3.99
CA ASP A 533 55.19 -57.77 -3.22
C ASP A 533 54.94 -57.79 -1.68
N TYR A 534 53.71 -57.52 -1.22
CA TYR A 534 53.41 -57.44 0.21
C TYR A 534 53.50 -58.82 0.90
N ALA A 535 54.35 -58.94 1.92
CA ALA A 535 54.60 -60.16 2.70
C ALA A 535 54.47 -59.94 4.22
N GLY A 536 53.34 -59.35 4.65
CA GLY A 536 53.03 -59.08 6.07
C GLY A 536 51.71 -59.71 6.53
N ASP A 537 51.29 -59.37 7.75
CA ASP A 537 50.07 -59.85 8.41
C ASP A 537 48.79 -59.10 8.00
N ARG A 538 48.89 -58.19 7.02
CA ARG A 538 47.80 -57.34 6.50
C ARG A 538 47.15 -56.46 7.57
N ARG A 539 47.86 -56.20 8.66
CA ARG A 539 47.50 -55.18 9.63
C ARG A 539 48.13 -53.86 9.24
N VAL A 540 47.32 -52.81 9.22
CA VAL A 540 47.76 -51.45 8.87
C VAL A 540 47.61 -50.59 10.10
N VAL A 541 48.73 -50.07 10.59
CA VAL A 541 48.78 -49.23 11.78
C VAL A 541 49.12 -47.80 11.39
N PHE A 542 48.20 -46.89 11.67
CA PHE A 542 48.42 -45.46 11.51
C PHE A 542 48.60 -44.80 12.88
N THR A 543 49.51 -43.83 12.97
CA THR A 543 49.77 -43.07 14.21
C THR A 543 49.52 -41.57 13.99
N GLY A 544 49.25 -40.78 15.02
CA GLY A 544 49.22 -39.32 14.90
C GLY A 544 48.18 -38.74 13.92
N ILE A 545 47.13 -39.51 13.59
CA ILE A 545 46.04 -39.07 12.70
C ILE A 545 45.28 -37.89 13.34
N PHE A 546 45.10 -37.91 14.66
CA PHE A 546 44.32 -36.93 15.42
C PHE A 546 45.22 -36.23 16.44
N PRO A 547 45.68 -34.99 16.18
CA PRO A 547 46.52 -34.23 17.11
C PRO A 547 45.68 -33.49 18.18
N MET A 548 44.48 -33.97 18.46
CA MET A 548 43.46 -33.32 19.29
C MET A 548 42.89 -34.33 20.29
N ASN A 549 42.26 -33.85 21.35
CA ASN A 549 41.64 -34.71 22.35
C ASN A 549 40.33 -35.28 21.82
N VAL A 550 40.37 -36.54 21.38
CA VAL A 550 39.22 -37.23 20.79
C VAL A 550 38.20 -37.61 21.87
N THR A 551 36.95 -37.23 21.66
CA THR A 551 35.82 -37.52 22.56
C THR A 551 34.96 -38.66 22.04
N GLU A 552 34.74 -38.74 20.73
CA GLU A 552 33.90 -39.76 20.09
C GLU A 552 34.47 -40.11 18.71
N ILE A 553 34.40 -41.40 18.35
CA ILE A 553 34.76 -41.89 17.03
C ILE A 553 33.60 -42.71 16.48
N ARG A 554 33.24 -42.47 15.22
CA ARG A 554 32.24 -43.24 14.50
C ARG A 554 32.80 -43.80 13.20
N GLN A 555 32.38 -45.00 12.83
CA GLN A 555 32.74 -45.66 11.58
C GLN A 555 31.51 -46.21 10.86
N PRO A 556 31.52 -46.27 9.53
CA PRO A 556 30.45 -46.93 8.81
C PRO A 556 30.57 -48.46 8.97
N SER A 557 29.44 -49.16 8.97
CA SER A 557 29.39 -50.62 9.14
C SER A 557 29.84 -51.40 7.89
N ASN A 558 29.94 -50.73 6.73
CA ASN A 558 30.25 -51.33 5.44
C ASN A 558 31.76 -51.40 5.10
N GLN A 559 32.64 -51.22 6.08
CA GLN A 559 34.10 -51.28 5.94
C GLN A 559 34.74 -52.15 7.04
N PRO A 560 36.03 -52.53 6.90
CA PRO A 560 36.81 -53.08 8.01
C PRO A 560 36.85 -52.11 9.20
N GLN A 561 36.48 -52.60 10.38
CA GLN A 561 36.45 -51.78 11.60
C GLN A 561 37.86 -51.55 12.15
N GLY A 562 38.14 -50.32 12.55
CA GLY A 562 39.42 -49.91 13.14
C GLY A 562 39.39 -50.00 14.66
N ASP A 563 40.47 -50.51 15.24
CA ASP A 563 40.71 -50.46 16.69
C ASP A 563 41.47 -49.17 17.01
N PHE A 564 40.82 -48.24 17.71
CA PHE A 564 41.36 -46.93 18.05
C PHE A 564 41.91 -46.92 19.46
N ARG A 565 43.16 -46.49 19.59
CA ARG A 565 43.85 -46.42 20.88
C ARG A 565 44.48 -45.06 21.07
N ARG A 566 44.30 -44.51 22.26
CA ARG A 566 44.99 -43.30 22.71
C ARG A 566 46.28 -43.71 23.42
N VAL A 567 47.40 -43.12 23.02
CA VAL A 567 48.69 -43.37 23.65
C VAL A 567 48.75 -42.61 24.97
N VAL A 568 48.85 -43.35 26.08
CA VAL A 568 49.00 -42.81 27.44
C VAL A 568 50.47 -42.90 27.83
N ARG A 569 51.07 -41.76 28.21
CA ARG A 569 52.50 -41.65 28.57
C ARG A 569 52.75 -42.27 29.95
N GLY A 570 53.91 -42.92 30.12
CA GLY A 570 54.38 -43.39 31.43
C GLY A 570 55.00 -42.27 32.27
N GLU A 571 55.04 -42.41 33.60
CA GLU A 571 55.73 -41.48 34.50
C GLU A 571 57.24 -41.46 34.19
N GLY A 572 57.74 -40.43 33.51
CA GLY A 572 59.18 -40.22 33.30
C GLY A 572 59.66 -39.50 32.02
N ASP A 573 58.80 -39.23 31.04
CA ASP A 573 59.22 -38.57 29.78
C ASP A 573 59.24 -37.02 29.91
N GLU A 574 60.41 -36.42 29.72
CA GLU A 574 60.64 -34.95 29.71
C GLU A 574 59.92 -34.22 28.55
N GLU A 575 59.58 -32.95 28.80
CA GLU A 575 58.73 -32.06 27.97
C GLU A 575 59.16 -31.94 26.50
N LEU A 576 58.50 -32.69 25.61
CA LEU A 576 58.34 -32.32 24.20
C LEU A 576 57.01 -31.57 24.02
N GLY A 577 57.08 -30.45 23.29
CA GLY A 577 56.07 -29.39 23.22
C GLY A 577 54.64 -29.76 22.75
N PRO A 578 53.77 -28.74 22.52
CA PRO A 578 52.33 -28.73 22.84
C PRO A 578 51.39 -29.57 21.95
N MET A 579 51.86 -30.58 21.21
CA MET A 579 50.97 -31.50 20.48
C MET A 579 50.44 -32.59 21.43
N HIS A 580 49.22 -32.35 21.91
CA HIS A 580 48.50 -33.18 22.86
C HIS A 580 47.87 -34.40 22.14
N ALA A 581 47.88 -35.55 22.82
CA ALA A 581 47.34 -36.86 22.44
C ALA A 581 47.84 -37.48 21.11
N GLN A 582 48.68 -38.51 21.21
CA GLN A 582 48.97 -39.40 20.08
C GLN A 582 47.92 -40.51 20.04
N HIS A 583 47.40 -40.78 18.85
CA HIS A 583 46.44 -41.86 18.61
C HIS A 583 47.06 -42.89 17.68
N GLU A 584 46.76 -44.15 17.94
CA GLU A 584 47.05 -45.30 17.10
C GLU A 584 45.73 -45.87 16.58
N VAL A 585 45.66 -46.17 15.29
CA VAL A 585 44.50 -46.85 14.69
C VAL A 585 44.98 -48.07 13.95
N ILE A 586 44.41 -49.22 14.29
CA ILE A 586 44.78 -50.52 13.71
C ILE A 586 43.61 -51.02 12.87
N PHE A 587 43.83 -51.21 11.58
CA PHE A 587 42.87 -51.86 10.69
C PHE A 587 43.37 -53.27 10.34
N ASP A 588 42.55 -54.28 10.60
CA ASP A 588 42.78 -55.64 10.11
C ASP A 588 42.18 -55.76 8.71
N LEU A 589 43.05 -55.82 7.69
CA LEU A 589 42.66 -55.91 6.28
C LEU A 589 42.94 -57.31 5.71
N SER A 590 42.93 -58.35 6.55
CA SER A 590 43.17 -59.73 6.13
C SER A 590 42.23 -60.20 5.01
N SER A 591 40.98 -59.72 5.00
CA SER A 591 39.95 -60.00 3.99
C SER A 591 40.15 -59.29 2.64
N VAL A 592 41.03 -58.28 2.57
CA VAL A 592 41.26 -57.47 1.36
C VAL A 592 42.33 -58.14 0.47
N PRO A 593 42.04 -58.43 -0.81
CA PRO A 593 43.02 -58.92 -1.76
C PRO A 593 44.20 -57.96 -2.00
N ILE A 594 45.38 -58.51 -2.28
CA ILE A 594 46.55 -57.71 -2.67
C ILE A 594 46.27 -57.02 -4.01
N GLY A 595 46.66 -55.75 -4.14
CA GLY A 595 46.42 -54.94 -5.33
C GLY A 595 45.04 -54.27 -5.40
N GLU A 596 44.08 -54.66 -4.56
CA GLU A 596 42.76 -54.03 -4.50
C GLU A 596 42.77 -52.76 -3.61
N ARG A 597 41.90 -51.80 -3.94
CA ARG A 597 41.76 -50.55 -3.21
C ARG A 597 40.70 -50.70 -2.14
N VAL A 598 41.02 -50.35 -0.90
CA VAL A 598 40.03 -50.25 0.19
C VAL A 598 39.95 -48.82 0.68
N THR A 599 38.72 -48.36 0.92
CA THR A 599 38.45 -47.05 1.52
C THR A 599 38.17 -47.25 3.00
N LEU A 600 38.87 -46.50 3.84
CA LEU A 600 38.72 -46.48 5.28
C LEU A 600 38.23 -45.09 5.68
N GLN A 601 37.09 -45.03 6.35
CA GLN A 601 36.46 -43.79 6.78
C GLN A 601 36.25 -43.76 8.29
N ALA A 602 36.40 -42.58 8.88
CA ALA A 602 36.11 -42.37 10.30
C ALA A 602 35.66 -40.92 10.53
N MET A 603 34.70 -40.75 11.44
CA MET A 603 34.24 -39.46 11.91
C MET A 603 34.75 -39.33 13.33
N THR A 604 35.53 -38.29 13.58
CA THR A 604 36.17 -38.06 14.87
C THR A 604 35.72 -36.72 15.41
N THR A 605 35.06 -36.75 16.56
CA THR A 605 34.72 -35.54 17.33
C THR A 605 35.83 -35.31 18.35
N ALA A 606 36.37 -34.10 18.40
CA ALA A 606 37.46 -33.75 19.30
C ALA A 606 37.32 -32.32 19.83
N THR A 607 37.88 -32.07 21.01
CA THR A 607 38.08 -30.72 21.54
C THR A 607 39.43 -30.17 21.06
N VAL A 608 39.47 -28.86 20.78
CA VAL A 608 40.63 -28.20 20.17
C VAL A 608 41.41 -27.38 21.21
N PRO A 609 42.69 -27.71 21.47
CA PRO A 609 43.52 -26.95 22.40
C PRO A 609 43.64 -25.47 22.02
N VAL A 610 43.78 -24.59 23.01
CA VAL A 610 43.95 -23.13 22.83
C VAL A 610 45.15 -22.80 21.91
N THR A 611 46.18 -23.64 21.93
CA THR A 611 47.37 -23.51 21.08
C THR A 611 47.09 -23.68 19.59
N MET A 612 45.94 -24.25 19.18
CA MET A 612 45.56 -24.53 17.79
C MET A 612 44.54 -23.53 17.22
N THR A 613 44.61 -22.27 17.66
CA THR A 613 43.73 -21.20 17.17
C THR A 613 44.17 -20.72 15.79
N GLY A 614 43.27 -20.71 14.82
CA GLY A 614 43.54 -20.22 13.47
C GLY A 614 44.47 -21.11 12.64
N HIS A 615 44.70 -22.36 13.06
CA HIS A 615 45.45 -23.33 12.26
C HIS A 615 45.11 -24.78 12.61
N LEU A 616 45.09 -25.64 11.59
CA LEU A 616 44.88 -27.08 11.73
C LEU A 616 45.96 -27.86 10.94
N PRO A 617 46.81 -28.65 11.61
CA PRO A 617 47.85 -29.45 10.98
C PRO A 617 47.32 -30.79 10.48
N PHE A 618 47.81 -31.20 9.31
CA PHE A 618 47.61 -32.50 8.70
C PHE A 618 48.95 -33.23 8.62
N PHE A 619 49.09 -34.37 9.31
CA PHE A 619 50.33 -35.16 9.35
C PHE A 619 50.36 -36.21 8.26
N VAL A 620 51.47 -36.27 7.51
CA VAL A 620 51.67 -37.28 6.46
C VAL A 620 52.75 -38.27 6.90
N ASN A 621 52.32 -39.40 7.48
CA ASN A 621 53.23 -40.43 8.01
C ASN A 621 53.88 -41.29 6.94
N LYS A 622 53.27 -41.38 5.76
CA LYS A 622 53.76 -42.12 4.62
C LYS A 622 53.44 -41.37 3.35
N ARG A 623 54.28 -41.50 2.33
CA ARG A 623 54.02 -40.93 1.01
C ARG A 623 52.63 -41.32 0.48
N THR A 624 51.81 -40.32 0.23
CA THR A 624 50.45 -40.42 -0.34
C THR A 624 50.46 -39.83 -1.76
N GLU A 625 49.62 -40.31 -2.70
CA GLU A 625 49.55 -39.71 -4.04
C GLU A 625 48.74 -38.40 -4.08
N LEU A 626 47.66 -38.30 -3.29
CA LEU A 626 46.82 -37.11 -3.18
C LEU A 626 46.41 -36.83 -1.73
N LEU A 627 46.60 -35.59 -1.30
CA LEU A 627 46.11 -35.08 -0.03
C LEU A 627 45.06 -33.99 -0.28
N THR A 628 43.87 -34.12 0.28
CA THR A 628 42.78 -33.13 0.23
C THR A 628 42.36 -32.73 1.65
N SER A 629 42.06 -31.45 1.84
CA SER A 629 41.50 -30.98 3.11
C SER A 629 40.47 -29.90 2.87
N TRP A 630 39.40 -29.96 3.66
CA TRP A 630 38.28 -29.03 3.61
C TRP A 630 38.00 -28.50 5.01
N LEU A 631 37.66 -27.21 5.13
CA LEU A 631 37.31 -26.55 6.38
C LEU A 631 36.00 -25.79 6.19
N LEU A 632 34.96 -26.16 6.95
CA LEU A 632 33.64 -25.52 6.97
C LEU A 632 33.56 -24.57 8.15
N PHE A 633 33.22 -23.31 7.90
CA PHE A 633 33.14 -22.25 8.91
C PHE A 633 31.69 -21.94 9.30
N PRO A 634 31.46 -21.49 10.55
CA PRO A 634 30.16 -21.00 10.98
C PRO A 634 29.75 -19.71 10.24
N GLU A 635 28.45 -19.49 10.02
CA GLU A 635 27.94 -18.32 9.26
C GLU A 635 28.24 -16.99 9.97
N ASP A 636 28.32 -17.00 11.30
CA ASP A 636 28.58 -15.85 12.16
C ASP A 636 30.08 -15.56 12.38
N MET A 637 30.98 -16.46 11.98
CA MET A 637 32.44 -16.23 11.99
C MET A 637 33.13 -16.73 10.72
N PRO A 638 32.98 -16.00 9.60
CA PRO A 638 33.68 -16.34 8.36
C PRO A 638 35.19 -16.06 8.47
N TYR A 639 36.02 -16.80 7.72
CA TYR A 639 37.43 -16.47 7.58
C TYR A 639 37.62 -15.21 6.72
N SER A 640 38.69 -14.46 6.98
CA SER A 640 39.09 -13.27 6.22
C SER A 640 40.19 -13.59 5.21
N THR A 641 41.26 -14.26 5.64
CA THR A 641 42.37 -14.68 4.78
C THR A 641 42.92 -16.03 5.23
N TYR A 642 43.54 -16.79 4.32
CA TYR A 642 44.24 -18.01 4.68
C TYR A 642 45.56 -18.19 3.92
N ARG A 643 46.45 -19.02 4.46
CA ARG A 643 47.71 -19.42 3.85
C ARG A 643 48.01 -20.88 4.17
N LEU A 644 48.39 -21.63 3.14
CA LEU A 644 48.86 -23.00 3.27
C LEU A 644 50.38 -23.02 3.46
N VAL A 645 50.85 -23.78 4.47
CA VAL A 645 52.28 -23.96 4.74
C VAL A 645 52.63 -25.43 4.92
N ARG A 646 53.90 -25.78 4.69
CA ARG A 646 54.46 -27.09 5.07
C ARG A 646 55.72 -26.96 5.92
N TYR A 647 55.96 -27.94 6.79
CA TYR A 647 57.20 -28.05 7.57
C TYR A 647 57.46 -29.51 7.97
N PRO A 648 58.72 -29.91 8.24
CA PRO A 648 59.04 -31.23 8.78
C PRO A 648 58.37 -31.49 10.14
N ALA A 649 57.92 -32.72 10.39
CA ALA A 649 57.24 -33.09 11.63
C ALA A 649 58.13 -32.94 12.88
N ASP A 650 59.46 -33.03 12.73
CA ASP A 650 60.45 -32.79 13.78
C ASP A 650 60.73 -31.30 14.05
N LYS A 651 60.08 -30.40 13.30
CA LYS A 651 60.27 -28.94 13.35
C LYS A 651 61.71 -28.49 13.10
N SER A 652 62.50 -29.29 12.37
CA SER A 652 63.89 -28.98 12.02
C SER A 652 64.05 -27.76 11.10
N SER A 653 63.00 -27.33 10.41
CA SER A 653 63.01 -26.14 9.55
C SER A 653 61.71 -25.33 9.66
N PRO A 654 61.77 -24.01 9.40
CA PRO A 654 60.59 -23.14 9.52
C PRO A 654 59.53 -23.45 8.46
N PRO A 655 58.25 -23.10 8.71
CA PRO A 655 57.16 -23.29 7.75
C PRO A 655 57.38 -22.56 6.43
N ILE A 656 57.22 -23.30 5.33
CA ILE A 656 57.37 -22.80 3.96
C ILE A 656 55.98 -22.67 3.33
N PRO A 657 55.58 -21.48 2.82
CA PRO A 657 54.34 -21.31 2.08
C PRO A 657 54.25 -22.21 0.85
N MET A 658 53.03 -22.63 0.50
CA MET A 658 52.75 -23.46 -0.67
C MET A 658 51.52 -22.99 -1.42
N ASP A 659 51.52 -23.20 -2.73
CA ASP A 659 50.34 -23.06 -3.58
C ASP A 659 49.64 -24.42 -3.72
N PRO A 660 48.33 -24.52 -3.46
CA PRO A 660 47.58 -25.75 -3.63
C PRO A 660 47.27 -26.03 -5.11
N ARG A 661 46.97 -27.28 -5.46
CA ARG A 661 46.58 -27.68 -6.83
C ARG A 661 45.26 -27.03 -7.26
N PHE A 662 44.30 -26.93 -6.34
CA PHE A 662 43.13 -26.08 -6.47
C PHE A 662 42.82 -25.48 -5.10
N ALA A 663 42.25 -24.28 -5.12
CA ALA A 663 41.70 -23.60 -3.96
C ALA A 663 40.23 -23.28 -4.28
N ILE A 664 39.30 -23.73 -3.45
CA ILE A 664 37.92 -23.23 -3.48
C ILE A 664 37.81 -22.17 -2.39
N ASP A 665 37.59 -20.93 -2.82
CA ASP A 665 37.36 -19.77 -1.97
C ASP A 665 35.89 -19.38 -2.11
N HIS A 666 35.09 -19.63 -1.07
CA HIS A 666 33.68 -19.25 -1.10
C HIS A 666 33.57 -17.74 -0.85
N PRO A 667 32.81 -16.97 -1.66
CA PRO A 667 32.79 -15.50 -1.61
C PRO A 667 32.33 -14.90 -0.27
N PHE A 668 31.79 -15.72 0.62
CA PHE A 668 31.32 -15.33 1.96
C PHE A 668 32.19 -15.89 3.11
N GLY A 669 33.36 -16.47 2.82
CA GLY A 669 34.30 -16.94 3.85
C GLY A 669 33.84 -18.17 4.65
N SER A 670 32.99 -19.01 4.07
CA SER A 670 32.33 -20.14 4.76
C SER A 670 32.97 -21.51 4.49
N LEU A 671 33.83 -21.64 3.47
CA LEU A 671 34.46 -22.90 3.09
C LEU A 671 35.86 -22.65 2.52
N ILE A 672 36.85 -23.36 3.03
CA ILE A 672 38.19 -23.48 2.44
C ILE A 672 38.37 -24.92 1.95
N GLY A 673 38.77 -25.11 0.70
CA GLY A 673 39.19 -26.41 0.17
C GLY A 673 40.56 -26.33 -0.50
N TRP A 674 41.48 -27.22 -0.15
CA TRP A 674 42.81 -27.28 -0.77
C TRP A 674 43.27 -28.72 -1.02
N SER A 675 44.19 -28.89 -1.98
CA SER A 675 44.79 -30.19 -2.29
C SER A 675 46.27 -30.12 -2.67
N VAL A 676 47.01 -31.18 -2.36
CA VAL A 676 48.44 -31.35 -2.63
C VAL A 676 48.69 -32.69 -3.32
N ILE A 677 49.39 -32.66 -4.44
CA ILE A 677 49.79 -33.87 -5.18
C ILE A 677 51.13 -34.38 -4.63
N THR A 678 51.21 -35.67 -4.35
CA THR A 678 52.42 -36.36 -3.86
C THR A 678 53.08 -35.64 -2.68
N PRO A 679 52.36 -35.44 -1.55
CA PRO A 679 52.97 -34.92 -0.34
C PRO A 679 54.20 -35.74 0.10
N LYS A 680 55.18 -35.03 0.67
CA LYS A 680 56.40 -35.65 1.19
C LYS A 680 56.11 -36.32 2.54
N GLU A 681 56.65 -37.51 2.71
CA GLU A 681 56.62 -38.26 3.97
C GLU A 681 57.38 -37.50 5.07
N GLY A 682 56.86 -37.55 6.30
CA GLY A 682 57.45 -36.88 7.46
C GLY A 682 57.23 -35.36 7.48
N MET A 683 56.33 -34.84 6.64
CA MET A 683 55.96 -33.42 6.63
C MET A 683 54.56 -33.21 7.22
N VAL A 684 54.35 -32.02 7.77
CA VAL A 684 53.07 -31.49 8.19
C VAL A 684 52.61 -30.47 7.16
N TYR A 685 51.35 -30.57 6.76
CA TYR A 685 50.66 -29.62 5.88
C TYR A 685 49.61 -28.89 6.72
N GLU A 686 49.67 -27.56 6.78
CA GLU A 686 48.89 -26.78 7.73
C GLU A 686 48.23 -25.59 7.03
N CYS A 687 46.91 -25.47 7.20
CA CYS A 687 46.17 -24.29 6.78
C CYS A 687 46.10 -23.32 7.96
N ARG A 688 46.59 -22.10 7.76
CA ARG A 688 46.50 -20.99 8.73
C ARG A 688 45.50 -19.97 8.22
N TRP A 689 44.55 -19.55 9.05
CA TRP A 689 43.54 -18.57 8.68
C TRP A 689 43.37 -17.49 9.75
N THR A 690 42.82 -16.36 9.32
CA THR A 690 42.35 -15.28 10.21
C THR A 690 40.83 -15.21 10.12
N ASN A 691 40.16 -14.90 11.22
CA ASN A 691 38.73 -14.59 11.21
C ASN A 691 38.53 -13.09 10.90
N GLN A 692 37.33 -12.70 10.49
CA GLN A 692 36.97 -11.27 10.36
C GLN A 692 36.81 -10.59 11.71
#